data_AF-A0A512H9Q7-F1
#
_entry.id   AF-A0A512H9Q7-F1
#
_cell.length_a   1.000
_cell.length_b   1.000
_cell.length_c   1.000
_cell.angle_alpha   90.00
_cell.angle_beta   90.00
_cell.angle_gamma   90.00
#
_symmetry.space_group_name_H-M   'P 1'
#
loop_
_entity.id
_entity.type
_entity.pdbx_description
1 polymer ?
#
loop_
_entity_poly.entity_id
_entity_poly.type
_entity_poly.pdbx_seq_one_letter_code
_entity_poly.pdbx_strand_id
1 'polypeptide(L)'
;MSTPSPLPFPLPTELRINLCSGSQRPQGFVNIDQGNADLALDLDRDLLPFPDNSALLVVCMSAINYFSRDRAVEIVRDVHRVLKPGGVARFGVQDLAVLARKYLEQDAGFFFQKLPNGMDRFPGATFADKLNGFFYGFAVGSKHCRYVYDFPALKALFQEAGFTLVEQRGFQESRFPEAAALDNRPEQMFYLEAVKAPQGLDLEADTLKRALAEDQAQNRLYSEEAWQRVLRLLDLTPGDRSVVEMASTITLTANRPEEAVRAWEDYLAVRPGDVEAINLLQALRQTAQRQQGARQALMQQQRPALRLAWPAPRNTVEPDRAHLESAMSWLLRSQAARTDGGSSAQYMMDQERWDVSYPETTGYIIPSLLAWERLSGDERALPAARRMADWEIRIQSPTGGTGEALGHYIRRPRVFNTGQVLLGWVALARRTGEAAYRDAALRAARWIIRLQEADGRWENYTYAGARSYKVRVAWALLEVARLTGDDACLKAGLAGLAWTRAQIQPNGWFANTSLTDPQRPWTHLIGYTQVGLLESLRCCERMGVAVPDREGLLALLHVSARGNVAGYLQSRKPGATPWPFLGLRATYAPDWSSNDAWSCVTGNAQIAFFLRRLMPLVHDPLLTEAADLLISDLKRTQFPTSAPNVNLQGGLPGADPMEAPYVSFGIPNWGVKFFADALLERLLVSDEALDCIG
;
A
#
# COMPACT_ATOMS: atom_id res chain seq x y z
N MET A 1 -29.53 36.75 5.20
CA MET A 1 -28.10 36.68 5.58
C MET A 1 -27.52 38.06 5.37
N SER A 2 -27.12 38.74 6.44
CA SER A 2 -26.55 40.08 6.38
C SER A 2 -25.20 40.02 5.68
N THR A 3 -25.00 40.86 4.67
CA THR A 3 -23.71 41.04 4.01
C THR A 3 -22.66 41.45 5.05
N PRO A 4 -21.49 40.78 5.12
CA PRO A 4 -20.43 41.20 6.03
C PRO A 4 -19.99 42.62 5.68
N SER A 5 -19.73 43.43 6.71
CA SER A 5 -19.21 44.79 6.55
C SER A 5 -17.95 44.79 5.66
N PRO A 6 -17.75 45.81 4.80
CA PRO A 6 -16.58 45.86 3.93
C PRO A 6 -15.29 45.83 4.76
N LEU A 7 -14.36 44.96 4.36
CA LEU A 7 -13.05 44.84 4.99
C LEU A 7 -12.30 46.17 4.91
N PRO A 8 -11.52 46.54 5.94
CA PRO A 8 -10.80 47.82 5.97
C PRO A 8 -9.61 47.90 4.99
N PHE A 9 -9.32 46.83 4.24
CA PHE A 9 -8.20 46.73 3.30
C PHE A 9 -8.51 45.74 2.16
N PRO A 10 -7.87 45.87 0.98
CA PRO A 10 -7.98 44.89 -0.10
C PRO A 10 -7.34 43.55 0.30
N LEU A 11 -7.98 42.44 -0.06
CA LEU A 11 -7.48 41.09 0.24
C LEU A 11 -6.25 40.74 -0.63
N PRO A 12 -5.22 40.07 -0.07
CA PRO A 12 -4.10 39.54 -0.85
C PRO A 12 -4.55 38.45 -1.83
N THR A 13 -3.82 38.28 -2.95
CA THR A 13 -4.07 37.25 -3.97
C THR A 13 -4.06 35.82 -3.41
N GLU A 14 -3.29 35.59 -2.33
CA GLU A 14 -3.36 34.37 -1.52
C GLU A 14 -3.48 34.74 -0.04
N LEU A 15 -4.70 34.70 0.48
CA LEU A 15 -4.98 35.05 1.87
C LEU A 15 -4.39 34.01 2.84
N ARG A 16 -3.54 34.47 3.76
CA ARG A 16 -3.00 33.71 4.88
C ARG A 16 -3.41 34.41 6.17
N ILE A 17 -3.88 33.66 7.16
CA ILE A 17 -4.48 34.21 8.38
C ILE A 17 -3.70 33.70 9.59
N ASN A 18 -3.35 34.61 10.50
CA ASN A 18 -2.75 34.30 11.79
C ASN A 18 -3.72 34.71 12.91
N LEU A 19 -4.40 33.74 13.51
CA LEU A 19 -5.41 33.92 14.55
C LEU A 19 -4.76 34.04 15.93
N CYS A 20 -5.30 34.93 16.75
CA CYS A 20 -4.79 35.24 18.09
C CYS A 20 -3.29 35.57 18.03
N SER A 21 -2.91 36.45 17.10
CA SER A 21 -1.52 36.69 16.71
C SER A 21 -0.63 37.18 17.86
N GLY A 22 -1.22 37.78 18.90
CA GLY A 22 -0.48 38.41 19.98
C GLY A 22 0.55 39.41 19.45
N SER A 23 1.81 39.26 19.86
CA SER A 23 2.93 40.06 19.36
C SER A 23 3.59 39.52 18.08
N GLN A 24 3.27 38.28 17.68
CA GLN A 24 3.84 37.60 16.51
C GLN A 24 3.08 38.01 15.25
N ARG A 25 3.64 38.95 14.47
CA ARG A 25 2.99 39.52 13.28
C ARG A 25 3.87 39.33 12.04
N PRO A 26 3.97 38.11 11.49
CA PRO A 26 4.74 37.84 10.29
C PRO A 26 4.20 38.63 9.10
N GLN A 27 5.11 39.11 8.25
CA GLN A 27 4.74 39.72 6.98
C GLN A 27 4.05 38.69 6.08
N GLY A 28 3.01 39.12 5.34
CA GLY A 28 2.27 38.26 4.41
C GLY A 28 1.09 37.50 5.04
N PHE A 29 0.84 37.67 6.34
CA PHE A 29 -0.37 37.22 7.02
C PHE A 29 -1.28 38.40 7.32
N VAL A 30 -2.60 38.16 7.30
CA VAL A 30 -3.57 38.99 8.01
C VAL A 30 -3.58 38.54 9.45
N ASN A 31 -3.04 39.37 10.34
CA ASN A 31 -2.95 39.09 11.77
C ASN A 31 -4.24 39.53 12.47
N ILE A 32 -4.83 38.61 13.24
CA ILE A 32 -6.12 38.81 13.90
C ILE A 32 -5.95 38.64 15.40
N ASP A 33 -6.36 39.64 16.16
CA ASP A 33 -6.39 39.61 17.63
C ASP A 33 -7.42 40.63 18.16
N GLN A 34 -7.71 40.67 19.46
CA GLN A 34 -8.49 41.76 20.06
C GLN A 34 -7.67 43.06 20.22
N GLY A 35 -6.33 42.95 20.17
CA GLY A 35 -5.38 44.05 20.35
C GLY A 35 -4.87 44.69 19.06
N ASN A 36 -3.62 45.17 19.08
CA ASN A 36 -2.95 45.81 17.94
C ASN A 36 -2.57 44.80 16.84
N ALA A 37 -3.54 44.44 16.00
CA ALA A 37 -3.43 43.53 14.88
C ALA A 37 -3.95 44.18 13.58
N ASP A 38 -3.75 43.53 12.42
CA ASP A 38 -4.24 44.04 11.14
C ASP A 38 -5.78 44.10 11.11
N LEU A 39 -6.41 43.17 11.83
CA LEU A 39 -7.85 43.14 12.05
C LEU A 39 -8.16 42.86 13.54
N ALA A 40 -8.82 43.82 14.18
CA ALA A 40 -9.31 43.65 15.54
C ALA A 40 -10.61 42.80 15.54
N LEU A 41 -10.59 41.60 16.13
CA LEU A 41 -11.72 40.67 16.17
C LEU A 41 -11.77 39.89 17.49
N ASP A 42 -12.95 39.78 18.11
CA ASP A 42 -13.15 38.93 19.28
C ASP A 42 -13.62 37.53 18.88
N LEU A 43 -12.68 36.59 18.73
CA LEU A 43 -12.99 35.19 18.43
C LEU A 43 -13.82 34.47 19.51
N ASP A 44 -14.04 35.04 20.71
CA ASP A 44 -14.96 34.46 21.71
C ASP A 44 -16.43 34.69 21.31
N ARG A 45 -16.71 35.55 20.32
CA ARG A 45 -18.06 35.96 19.92
C ARG A 45 -18.26 35.99 18.40
N ASP A 46 -17.25 36.41 17.66
CA ASP A 46 -17.37 36.73 16.23
C ASP A 46 -16.80 35.64 15.33
N LEU A 47 -17.37 35.48 14.14
CA LEU A 47 -16.83 34.64 13.07
C LEU A 47 -15.85 35.44 12.21
N LEU A 48 -15.00 34.74 11.46
CA LEU A 48 -14.03 35.31 10.53
C LEU A 48 -14.75 36.05 9.39
N PRO A 49 -14.48 37.34 9.19
CA PRO A 49 -15.15 38.17 8.18
C PRO A 49 -14.58 37.95 6.77
N PHE A 50 -14.22 36.71 6.43
CA PHE A 50 -13.72 36.34 5.10
C PHE A 50 -14.74 35.48 4.35
N PRO A 51 -14.80 35.59 3.01
CA PRO A 51 -15.61 34.71 2.20
C PRO A 51 -15.20 33.24 2.35
N ASP A 52 -16.14 32.35 2.03
CA ASP A 52 -15.86 30.93 1.94
C ASP A 52 -14.76 30.66 0.91
N ASN A 53 -13.92 29.65 1.17
CA ASN A 53 -12.87 29.22 0.25
C ASN A 53 -11.87 30.31 -0.19
N SER A 54 -11.62 31.31 0.67
CA SER A 54 -10.76 32.46 0.35
C SER A 54 -9.33 32.32 0.87
N ALA A 55 -9.10 31.57 1.95
CA ALA A 55 -7.81 31.46 2.62
C ALA A 55 -7.01 30.21 2.20
N LEU A 56 -5.73 30.36 1.92
CA LEU A 56 -4.80 29.23 1.70
C LEU A 56 -4.37 28.59 3.02
N LEU A 57 -4.11 29.40 4.04
CA LEU A 57 -3.49 28.98 5.29
C LEU A 57 -4.13 29.72 6.46
N VAL A 58 -4.46 29.00 7.53
CA VAL A 58 -4.88 29.56 8.81
C VAL A 58 -3.99 28.99 9.91
N VAL A 59 -3.37 29.87 10.69
CA VAL A 59 -2.50 29.50 11.82
C VAL A 59 -3.14 29.95 13.12
N CYS A 60 -3.08 29.13 14.17
CA CYS A 60 -3.55 29.46 15.51
C CYS A 60 -2.62 28.83 16.56
N MET A 61 -1.78 29.65 17.20
CA MET A 61 -0.76 29.17 18.14
C MET A 61 -1.07 29.62 19.56
N SER A 62 -1.04 28.69 20.53
CA SER A 62 -1.24 29.00 21.95
C SER A 62 -2.56 29.71 22.27
N ALA A 63 -3.66 29.40 21.56
CA ALA A 63 -4.90 30.15 21.74
C ALA A 63 -6.17 29.31 21.91
N ILE A 64 -6.30 28.17 21.23
CA ILE A 64 -7.58 27.42 21.21
C ILE A 64 -8.02 26.95 22.60
N ASN A 65 -7.07 26.72 23.51
CA ASN A 65 -7.27 26.31 24.90
C ASN A 65 -7.95 27.39 25.78
N TYR A 66 -7.98 28.65 25.34
CA TYR A 66 -8.64 29.75 26.06
C TYR A 66 -10.14 29.87 25.75
N PHE A 67 -10.66 29.09 24.81
CA PHE A 67 -12.08 29.06 24.46
C PHE A 67 -12.79 27.87 25.11
N SER A 68 -14.09 28.00 25.35
CA SER A 68 -14.89 26.84 25.75
C SER A 68 -14.89 25.80 24.61
N ARG A 69 -15.16 24.53 24.94
CA ARG A 69 -15.21 23.46 23.94
C ARG A 69 -16.21 23.77 22.82
N ASP A 70 -17.40 24.25 23.17
CA ASP A 70 -18.44 24.58 22.18
C ASP A 70 -18.00 25.71 21.26
N ARG A 71 -17.33 26.73 21.82
CA ARG A 71 -16.81 27.83 21.01
C ARG A 71 -15.66 27.40 20.11
N ALA A 72 -14.80 26.49 20.58
CA ALA A 72 -13.75 25.91 19.77
C ALA A 72 -14.31 25.14 18.55
N VAL A 73 -15.44 24.43 18.72
CA VAL A 73 -16.14 23.77 17.59
C VAL A 73 -16.59 24.79 16.55
N GLU A 74 -17.19 25.91 16.97
CA GLU A 74 -17.59 26.99 16.07
C GLU A 74 -16.40 27.59 15.32
N ILE A 75 -15.31 27.88 16.04
CA ILE A 75 -14.07 28.43 15.45
C ILE A 75 -13.51 27.46 14.39
N VAL A 76 -13.39 26.17 14.70
CA VAL A 76 -12.80 25.20 13.77
C VAL A 76 -13.68 25.00 12.53
N ARG A 77 -15.01 25.01 12.67
CA ARG A 77 -15.95 24.99 11.53
C ARG A 77 -15.82 26.24 10.67
N ASP A 78 -15.62 27.39 11.28
CA ASP A 78 -15.46 28.64 10.56
C ASP A 78 -14.10 28.74 9.84
N VAL A 79 -13.04 28.20 10.45
CA VAL A 79 -11.73 28.00 9.81
C VAL A 79 -11.87 27.07 8.59
N HIS A 80 -12.60 25.97 8.74
CA HIS A 80 -12.90 25.08 7.61
C HIS A 80 -13.64 25.83 6.49
N ARG A 81 -14.65 26.65 6.83
CA ARG A 81 -15.42 27.44 5.86
C ARG A 81 -14.52 28.38 5.04
N VAL A 82 -13.66 29.16 5.69
CA VAL A 82 -12.82 30.16 5.01
C VAL A 82 -11.68 29.55 4.22
N LEU A 83 -11.14 28.39 4.61
CA LEU A 83 -10.07 27.74 3.85
C LEU A 83 -10.54 27.34 2.46
N LYS A 84 -9.72 27.58 1.43
CA LYS A 84 -9.92 27.04 0.09
C LYS A 84 -9.70 25.52 0.09
N PRO A 85 -10.27 24.78 -0.86
CA PRO A 85 -9.96 23.36 -1.00
C PRO A 85 -8.45 23.11 -1.12
N GLY A 86 -7.93 22.14 -0.38
CA GLY A 86 -6.48 21.90 -0.22
C GLY A 86 -5.76 22.89 0.70
N GLY A 87 -6.46 23.90 1.23
CA GLY A 87 -5.94 24.83 2.23
C GLY A 87 -5.67 24.15 3.57
N VAL A 88 -4.76 24.74 4.35
CA VAL A 88 -4.22 24.14 5.57
C VAL A 88 -4.55 24.96 6.82
N ALA A 89 -4.97 24.28 7.88
CA ALA A 89 -5.03 24.82 9.23
C ALA A 89 -3.86 24.27 10.05
N ARG A 90 -3.06 25.15 10.67
CA ARG A 90 -1.98 24.78 11.60
C ARG A 90 -2.29 25.28 13.01
N PHE A 91 -2.43 24.37 13.96
CA PHE A 91 -2.80 24.67 15.35
C PHE A 91 -1.76 24.15 16.33
N GLY A 92 -1.31 24.99 17.25
CA GLY A 92 -0.40 24.60 18.33
C GLY A 92 -1.05 24.85 19.69
N VAL A 93 -1.08 23.83 20.55
CA VAL A 93 -1.77 23.90 21.85
C VAL A 93 -1.02 23.11 22.91
N GLN A 94 -1.19 23.51 24.18
CA GLN A 94 -0.64 22.79 25.32
C GLN A 94 -1.16 21.35 25.35
N ASP A 95 -0.25 20.40 25.51
CA ASP A 95 -0.54 18.97 25.48
C ASP A 95 -0.88 18.45 26.89
N LEU A 96 -2.12 18.00 27.07
CA LEU A 96 -2.60 17.39 28.31
C LEU A 96 -1.72 16.21 28.76
N ALA A 97 -1.28 15.36 27.84
CA ALA A 97 -0.47 14.18 28.17
C ALA A 97 0.94 14.57 28.63
N VAL A 98 1.53 15.62 28.03
CA VAL A 98 2.83 16.15 28.46
C VAL A 98 2.72 16.79 29.84
N LEU A 99 1.69 17.61 30.08
CA LEU A 99 1.46 18.26 31.36
C LEU A 99 1.21 17.24 32.49
N ALA A 100 0.37 16.24 32.24
CA ALA A 100 0.07 15.19 33.20
C ALA A 100 1.31 14.37 33.55
N ARG A 101 2.12 14.00 32.53
CA ARG A 101 3.37 13.26 32.74
C ARG A 101 4.35 14.04 33.61
N LYS A 102 4.59 15.31 33.28
CA LYS A 102 5.47 16.20 34.06
C LYS A 102 5.01 16.35 35.50
N TYR A 103 3.71 16.36 35.75
CA TYR A 103 3.16 16.42 37.10
C TYR A 103 3.41 15.13 37.88
N LEU A 104 3.13 13.97 37.25
CA LEU A 104 3.36 12.66 37.86
C LEU A 104 4.85 12.41 38.14
N GLU A 105 5.73 12.91 37.29
CA GLU A 105 7.19 12.85 37.44
C GLU A 105 7.74 13.91 38.42
N GLN A 106 6.90 14.81 38.93
CA GLN A 106 7.30 15.94 39.77
C GLN A 106 8.45 16.77 39.15
N ASP A 107 8.33 17.10 37.86
CA ASP A 107 9.32 17.87 37.10
C ASP A 107 9.41 19.31 37.62
N ALA A 108 10.25 19.51 38.64
CA ALA A 108 10.46 20.82 39.27
C ALA A 108 11.07 21.83 38.28
N GLY A 109 11.89 21.34 37.35
CA GLY A 109 12.51 22.14 36.30
C GLY A 109 11.51 22.69 35.29
N PHE A 110 10.32 22.09 35.16
CA PHE A 110 9.21 22.63 34.40
C PHE A 110 8.28 23.54 35.23
N PHE A 111 7.77 23.03 36.35
CA PHE A 111 6.72 23.74 37.09
C PHE A 111 7.23 24.96 37.87
N PHE A 112 8.45 24.92 38.42
CA PHE A 112 8.99 26.01 39.24
C PHE A 112 9.93 26.94 38.47
N GLN A 113 9.79 26.98 37.14
CA GLN A 113 10.52 27.93 36.31
C GLN A 113 10.20 29.37 36.72
N LYS A 114 11.22 30.22 36.60
CA LYS A 114 11.09 31.66 36.80
C LYS A 114 11.10 32.38 35.47
N LEU A 115 10.29 33.43 35.37
CA LEU A 115 10.38 34.43 34.31
C LEU A 115 11.66 35.27 34.46
N PRO A 116 12.10 35.99 33.42
CA PRO A 116 13.30 36.84 33.50
C PRO A 116 13.28 37.89 34.63
N ASN A 117 12.09 38.28 35.09
CA ASN A 117 11.87 39.19 36.22
C ASN A 117 11.84 38.50 37.60
N GLY A 118 12.17 37.20 37.67
CA GLY A 118 12.24 36.43 38.92
C GLY A 118 10.90 35.92 39.45
N MET A 119 9.77 36.27 38.82
CA MET A 119 8.46 35.75 39.20
C MET A 119 8.28 34.29 38.74
N ASP A 120 7.42 33.54 39.43
CA ASP A 120 7.03 32.20 38.98
C ASP A 120 6.37 32.27 37.59
N ARG A 121 6.84 31.42 36.66
CA ARG A 121 6.20 31.26 35.35
C ARG A 121 4.78 30.72 35.48
N PHE A 122 4.58 29.82 36.43
CA PHE A 122 3.28 29.25 36.79
C PHE A 122 2.97 29.59 38.25
N PRO A 123 1.99 30.44 38.56
CA PRO A 123 1.55 30.74 39.94
C PRO A 123 1.20 29.50 40.77
N GLY A 124 1.38 29.59 42.10
CA GLY A 124 1.02 28.53 43.05
C GLY A 124 2.23 27.96 43.79
N ALA A 125 2.02 27.42 45.00
CA ALA A 125 3.10 26.93 45.86
C ALA A 125 3.46 25.46 45.58
N THR A 126 2.52 24.68 45.07
CA THR A 126 2.66 23.23 44.86
C THR A 126 2.61 22.85 43.38
N PHE A 127 3.07 21.64 43.04
CA PHE A 127 2.86 21.07 41.70
C PHE A 127 1.37 21.06 41.30
N ALA A 128 0.48 20.79 42.27
CA ALA A 128 -0.95 20.72 42.04
C ALA A 128 -1.52 22.10 41.70
N ASP A 129 -1.16 23.15 42.44
CA ASP A 129 -1.59 24.52 42.15
C ASP A 129 -1.20 24.93 40.73
N LYS A 130 0.03 24.59 40.34
CA LYS A 130 0.60 24.97 39.04
C LYS A 130 -0.01 24.16 37.89
N LEU A 131 -0.25 22.85 38.06
CA LEU A 131 -0.96 22.04 37.05
C LEU A 131 -2.40 22.54 36.87
N ASN A 132 -3.09 22.76 37.98
CA ASN A 132 -4.47 23.21 37.99
C ASN A 132 -4.68 24.57 37.28
N GLY A 133 -3.67 25.45 37.28
CA GLY A 133 -3.67 26.69 36.51
C GLY A 133 -3.87 26.50 35.00
N PHE A 134 -3.52 25.33 34.44
CA PHE A 134 -3.82 25.01 33.05
C PHE A 134 -5.30 24.66 32.81
N PHE A 135 -6.09 24.33 33.83
CA PHE A 135 -7.49 23.90 33.67
C PHE A 135 -8.51 25.00 33.96
N TYR A 136 -8.25 25.83 34.97
CA TYR A 136 -9.16 26.91 35.37
C TYR A 136 -8.49 28.29 35.48
N GLY A 137 -7.22 28.40 35.10
CA GLY A 137 -6.61 29.67 34.72
C GLY A 137 -5.31 30.05 35.42
N PHE A 138 -4.31 30.35 34.60
CA PHE A 138 -3.35 31.41 34.88
C PHE A 138 -3.98 32.73 34.43
N ALA A 139 -4.05 33.72 35.32
CA ALA A 139 -4.47 35.05 34.91
C ALA A 139 -3.42 35.64 33.96
N VAL A 140 -3.68 35.61 32.65
CA VAL A 140 -2.91 36.35 31.63
C VAL A 140 -3.85 37.40 31.06
N GLY A 141 -3.86 38.59 31.67
CA GLY A 141 -4.87 39.62 31.40
C GLY A 141 -6.25 39.19 31.89
N SER A 142 -7.28 39.29 31.04
CA SER A 142 -8.69 38.99 31.36
C SER A 142 -9.16 37.58 30.97
N LYS A 143 -8.31 36.75 30.34
CA LYS A 143 -8.66 35.40 29.88
C LYS A 143 -7.91 34.31 30.66
N HIS A 144 -8.57 33.17 30.85
CA HIS A 144 -8.03 31.97 31.47
C HIS A 144 -8.19 30.77 30.54
N CYS A 145 -7.36 29.74 30.71
CA CYS A 145 -7.55 28.48 30.01
C CYS A 145 -8.91 27.88 30.40
N ARG A 146 -9.68 27.44 29.41
CA ARG A 146 -11.03 26.90 29.59
C ARG A 146 -11.11 25.42 29.20
N TYR A 147 -10.18 24.94 28.38
CA TYR A 147 -10.11 23.54 27.97
C TYR A 147 -8.68 23.15 27.60
N VAL A 148 -8.21 21.99 28.06
CA VAL A 148 -6.88 21.45 27.73
C VAL A 148 -7.07 20.26 26.80
N TYR A 149 -6.26 20.20 25.74
CA TYR A 149 -6.38 19.19 24.71
C TYR A 149 -5.22 18.19 24.79
N ASP A 150 -5.49 16.93 24.50
CA ASP A 150 -4.51 16.05 23.86
C ASP A 150 -4.76 16.05 22.34
N PHE A 151 -3.85 15.43 21.59
CA PHE A 151 -3.99 15.34 20.14
C PHE A 151 -5.31 14.65 19.70
N PRO A 152 -5.70 13.48 20.25
CA PRO A 152 -6.99 12.85 19.93
C PRO A 152 -8.20 13.76 20.10
N ALA A 153 -8.29 14.52 21.20
CA ALA A 153 -9.41 15.42 21.46
C ALA A 153 -9.49 16.54 20.41
N LEU A 154 -8.38 17.24 20.14
CA LEU A 154 -8.41 18.33 19.14
C LEU A 154 -8.61 17.79 17.72
N LYS A 155 -8.00 16.64 17.38
CA LYS A 155 -8.20 15.97 16.10
C LYS A 155 -9.68 15.67 15.84
N ALA A 156 -10.41 15.18 16.84
CA ALA A 156 -11.84 14.89 16.70
C ALA A 156 -12.65 16.14 16.31
N LEU A 157 -12.32 17.31 16.87
CA LEU A 157 -12.98 18.58 16.52
C LEU A 157 -12.74 18.95 15.05
N PHE A 158 -11.51 18.81 14.56
CA PHE A 158 -11.19 19.08 13.15
C PHE A 158 -11.86 18.09 12.20
N GLN A 159 -11.92 16.81 12.56
CA GLN A 159 -12.63 15.82 11.75
C GLN A 159 -14.14 16.09 11.71
N GLU A 160 -14.74 16.48 12.83
CA GLU A 160 -16.16 16.88 12.89
C GLU A 160 -16.46 18.12 12.05
N ALA A 161 -15.50 19.04 11.93
CA ALA A 161 -15.61 20.24 11.11
C ALA A 161 -15.45 20.00 9.59
N GLY A 162 -15.07 18.80 9.16
CA GLY A 162 -14.98 18.41 7.75
C GLY A 162 -13.57 18.29 7.17
N PHE A 163 -12.51 18.40 8.00
CA PHE A 163 -11.14 18.20 7.52
C PHE A 163 -10.85 16.71 7.21
N THR A 164 -10.25 16.43 6.04
CA THR A 164 -10.04 15.06 5.54
C THR A 164 -8.70 14.44 5.96
N LEU A 165 -7.71 15.28 6.24
CA LEU A 165 -6.41 14.87 6.76
C LEU A 165 -6.12 15.71 7.99
N VAL A 166 -5.90 15.07 9.13
CA VAL A 166 -5.58 15.72 10.41
C VAL A 166 -4.45 14.95 11.07
N GLU A 167 -3.28 15.58 11.15
CA GLU A 167 -2.04 14.95 11.56
C GLU A 167 -1.39 15.71 12.70
N GLN A 168 -0.69 14.97 13.56
CA GLN A 168 0.25 15.56 14.51
C GLN A 168 1.57 15.79 13.77
N ARG A 169 2.13 16.99 13.87
CA ARG A 169 3.40 17.37 13.25
C ARG A 169 4.42 17.72 14.32
N GLY A 170 5.69 17.54 13.97
CA GLY A 170 6.80 17.99 14.80
C GLY A 170 6.85 19.52 14.93
N PHE A 171 7.60 19.99 15.93
CA PHE A 171 7.97 21.40 16.06
C PHE A 171 8.75 21.84 14.81
N GLN A 172 8.33 22.96 14.22
CA GLN A 172 8.85 23.52 12.99
C GLN A 172 8.76 22.57 11.77
N GLU A 173 7.93 21.54 11.85
CA GLU A 173 7.61 20.64 10.74
C GLU A 173 6.22 21.02 10.20
N SER A 174 6.17 21.60 9.01
CA SER A 174 4.91 22.00 8.35
C SER A 174 5.01 21.90 6.84
N ARG A 175 3.86 21.71 6.18
CA ARG A 175 3.74 21.91 4.72
C ARG A 175 4.04 23.35 4.29
N PHE A 176 3.93 24.30 5.21
CA PHE A 176 4.22 25.72 4.99
C PHE A 176 5.34 26.17 5.93
N PRO A 177 6.56 26.42 5.42
CA PRO A 177 7.68 26.90 6.24
C PRO A 177 7.33 28.17 7.04
N GLU A 178 6.51 29.06 6.48
CA GLU A 178 6.04 30.27 7.15
C GLU A 178 5.08 29.99 8.32
N ALA A 179 4.37 28.86 8.31
CA ALA A 179 3.54 28.42 9.42
C ALA A 179 4.38 27.76 10.52
N ALA A 180 5.36 26.94 10.13
CA ALA A 180 6.32 26.33 11.04
C ALA A 180 7.12 27.38 11.84
N ALA A 181 7.44 28.53 11.22
CA ALA A 181 8.16 29.62 11.87
C ALA A 181 7.39 30.25 13.06
N LEU A 182 6.07 30.04 13.15
CA LEU A 182 5.21 30.58 14.22
C LEU A 182 5.06 29.63 15.41
N ASP A 183 5.56 28.40 15.29
CA ASP A 183 5.53 27.44 16.38
C ASP A 183 6.28 27.97 17.61
N ASN A 184 5.75 27.65 18.79
CA ASN A 184 6.40 28.02 20.03
C ASN A 184 6.12 27.01 21.14
N ARG A 185 6.99 27.00 22.14
CA ARG A 185 6.85 26.20 23.36
C ARG A 185 6.81 24.68 23.11
N PRO A 186 7.75 24.11 22.32
CA PRO A 186 7.75 22.67 22.03
C PRO A 186 7.89 21.79 23.27
N GLU A 187 8.34 22.34 24.40
CA GLU A 187 8.47 21.62 25.67
C GLU A 187 7.13 21.23 26.32
N GLN A 188 6.01 21.81 25.85
CA GLN A 188 4.69 21.63 26.45
C GLN A 188 3.54 21.57 25.43
N MET A 189 3.84 21.57 24.13
CA MET A 189 2.84 21.63 23.07
C MET A 189 2.92 20.44 22.11
N PHE A 190 1.78 20.13 21.50
CA PHE A 190 1.74 19.45 20.23
C PHE A 190 1.27 20.39 19.12
N TYR A 191 1.61 20.05 17.88
CA TYR A 191 1.22 20.79 16.70
C TYR A 191 0.35 19.90 15.81
N LEU A 192 -0.77 20.43 15.38
CA LEU A 192 -1.75 19.78 14.52
C LEU A 192 -1.78 20.50 13.19
N GLU A 193 -1.78 19.74 12.10
CA GLU A 193 -1.99 20.25 10.76
C GLU A 193 -3.18 19.53 10.12
N ALA A 194 -4.14 20.30 9.61
CA ALA A 194 -5.36 19.79 9.01
C ALA A 194 -5.57 20.36 7.59
N VAL A 195 -6.03 19.53 6.66
CA VAL A 195 -6.23 19.89 5.24
C VAL A 195 -7.70 19.84 4.89
N LYS A 196 -8.22 20.91 4.28
CA LYS A 196 -9.57 20.95 3.72
C LYS A 196 -9.65 20.11 2.45
N ALA A 197 -10.68 19.30 2.32
CA ALA A 197 -10.93 18.46 1.15
C ALA A 197 -10.88 19.29 -0.16
N PRO A 198 -10.21 18.81 -1.23
CA PRO A 198 -10.38 19.35 -2.58
C PRO A 198 -11.86 19.43 -3.01
N GLN A 199 -12.21 20.45 -3.79
CA GLN A 199 -13.56 20.62 -4.35
C GLN A 199 -13.91 19.39 -5.20
N GLY A 200 -15.05 18.75 -4.91
CA GLY A 200 -15.55 17.60 -5.67
C GLY A 200 -15.57 16.25 -4.92
N LEU A 201 -14.94 16.13 -3.75
CA LEU A 201 -15.01 14.89 -2.95
C LEU A 201 -16.42 14.60 -2.43
N ASP A 202 -17.14 15.63 -1.96
CA ASP A 202 -18.54 15.49 -1.54
C ASP A 202 -19.45 15.14 -2.74
N LEU A 203 -19.19 15.74 -3.90
CA LEU A 203 -19.92 15.44 -5.14
C LEU A 203 -19.65 14.01 -5.63
N GLU A 204 -18.41 13.52 -5.50
CA GLU A 204 -18.04 12.14 -5.82
C GLU A 204 -18.76 11.17 -4.88
N ALA A 205 -18.75 11.43 -3.57
CA ALA A 205 -19.44 10.62 -2.58
C ALA A 205 -20.96 10.56 -2.86
N ASP A 206 -21.60 11.70 -3.14
CA ASP A 206 -23.02 11.76 -3.48
C ASP A 206 -23.34 11.01 -4.79
N THR A 207 -22.45 11.08 -5.76
CA THR A 207 -22.59 10.35 -7.04
C THR A 207 -22.47 8.84 -6.84
N LEU A 208 -21.51 8.40 -6.03
CA LEU A 208 -21.34 6.98 -5.68
C LEU A 208 -22.51 6.45 -4.86
N LYS A 209 -23.03 7.24 -3.91
CA LYS A 209 -24.24 6.87 -3.13
C LYS A 209 -25.45 6.68 -4.02
N ARG A 210 -25.68 7.56 -5.00
CA ARG A 210 -26.76 7.39 -6.00
C ARG A 210 -26.58 6.13 -6.84
N ALA A 211 -25.37 5.90 -7.36
CA ALA A 211 -25.09 4.69 -8.13
C ALA A 211 -25.29 3.40 -7.32
N LEU A 212 -24.92 3.39 -6.04
CA LEU A 212 -25.16 2.24 -5.15
C LEU A 212 -26.65 2.03 -4.84
N ALA A 213 -27.43 3.10 -4.69
CA ALA A 213 -28.87 3.00 -4.52
C ALA A 213 -29.53 2.36 -5.76
N GLU A 214 -29.06 2.71 -6.95
CA GLU A 214 -29.48 2.09 -8.21
C GLU A 214 -29.06 0.61 -8.29
N ASP A 215 -27.82 0.29 -7.91
CA ASP A 215 -27.36 -1.11 -7.85
C ASP A 215 -28.22 -1.93 -6.88
N GLN A 216 -28.56 -1.38 -5.71
CA GLN A 216 -29.43 -2.04 -4.74
C GLN A 216 -30.85 -2.23 -5.29
N ALA A 217 -31.43 -1.22 -5.95
CA ALA A 217 -32.75 -1.32 -6.59
C ALA A 217 -32.79 -2.37 -7.70
N GLN A 218 -31.65 -2.64 -8.34
CA GLN A 218 -31.49 -3.64 -9.40
C GLN A 218 -30.98 -4.99 -8.88
N ASN A 219 -30.86 -5.18 -7.57
CA ASN A 219 -30.30 -6.38 -6.93
C ASN A 219 -28.87 -6.72 -7.38
N ARG A 220 -28.09 -5.67 -7.72
CA ARG A 220 -26.67 -5.73 -8.13
C ARG A 220 -25.70 -5.28 -7.02
N LEU A 221 -26.16 -5.16 -5.78
CA LEU A 221 -25.31 -4.76 -4.65
C LEU A 221 -24.13 -5.73 -4.43
N TYR A 222 -24.32 -7.01 -4.75
CA TYR A 222 -23.29 -8.05 -4.69
C TYR A 222 -22.53 -8.22 -6.02
N SER A 223 -22.52 -7.19 -6.89
CA SER A 223 -21.66 -7.16 -8.07
C SER A 223 -20.27 -6.63 -7.73
N GLU A 224 -19.28 -6.99 -8.55
CA GLU A 224 -17.91 -6.51 -8.41
C GLU A 224 -17.82 -4.99 -8.57
N GLU A 225 -18.60 -4.42 -9.49
CA GLU A 225 -18.65 -2.98 -9.73
C GLU A 225 -19.25 -2.24 -8.53
N ALA A 226 -20.34 -2.76 -7.95
CA ALA A 226 -20.93 -2.18 -6.74
C ALA A 226 -19.95 -2.28 -5.56
N TRP A 227 -19.24 -3.41 -5.42
CA TRP A 227 -18.22 -3.56 -4.39
C TRP A 227 -17.12 -2.51 -4.49
N GLN A 228 -16.64 -2.20 -5.70
CA GLN A 228 -15.64 -1.14 -5.88
C GLN A 228 -16.17 0.25 -5.48
N ARG A 229 -17.47 0.52 -5.69
CA ARG A 229 -18.11 1.77 -5.23
C ARG A 229 -18.20 1.81 -3.71
N VAL A 230 -18.53 0.70 -3.04
CA VAL A 230 -18.54 0.58 -1.57
C VAL A 230 -17.15 0.86 -1.01
N LEU A 231 -16.11 0.22 -1.53
CA LEU A 231 -14.73 0.45 -1.10
C LEU A 231 -14.31 1.91 -1.29
N ARG A 232 -14.66 2.53 -2.43
CA ARG A 232 -14.36 3.95 -2.68
C ARG A 232 -15.10 4.88 -1.72
N LEU A 233 -16.36 4.59 -1.40
CA LEU A 233 -17.09 5.36 -0.39
C LEU A 233 -16.47 5.22 0.99
N LEU A 234 -15.98 4.04 1.39
CA LEU A 234 -15.28 3.87 2.66
C LEU A 234 -13.96 4.66 2.73
N ASP A 235 -13.31 4.87 1.59
CA ASP A 235 -12.12 5.74 1.50
C ASP A 235 -12.49 7.23 1.60
N LEU A 236 -13.59 7.65 0.96
CA LEU A 236 -14.06 9.03 0.96
C LEU A 236 -14.71 9.46 2.29
N THR A 237 -15.53 8.57 2.85
CA THR A 237 -16.37 8.82 4.04
C THR A 237 -16.15 7.72 5.08
N PRO A 238 -14.93 7.61 5.67
CA PRO A 238 -14.59 6.51 6.59
C PRO A 238 -15.39 6.53 7.90
N GLY A 239 -16.07 7.63 8.22
CA GLY A 239 -16.97 7.76 9.37
C GLY A 239 -18.45 7.61 9.04
N ASP A 240 -18.82 7.16 7.82
CA ASP A 240 -20.20 6.90 7.42
C ASP A 240 -20.61 5.48 7.84
N ARG A 241 -21.44 5.41 8.89
CA ARG A 241 -21.89 4.14 9.47
C ARG A 241 -22.65 3.26 8.47
N SER A 242 -23.45 3.87 7.59
CA SER A 242 -24.28 3.12 6.63
C SER A 242 -23.43 2.35 5.61
N VAL A 243 -22.28 2.92 5.22
CA VAL A 243 -21.37 2.31 4.26
C VAL A 243 -20.57 1.16 4.90
N VAL A 244 -20.12 1.32 6.16
CA VAL A 244 -19.43 0.22 6.87
C VAL A 244 -20.38 -0.93 7.20
N GLU A 245 -21.65 -0.67 7.50
CA GLU A 245 -22.68 -1.71 7.65
C GLU A 245 -22.84 -2.50 6.36
N MET A 246 -22.97 -1.81 5.22
CA MET A 246 -23.05 -2.42 3.89
C MET A 246 -21.83 -3.29 3.59
N ALA A 247 -20.61 -2.78 3.83
CA ALA A 247 -19.38 -3.53 3.64
C ALA A 247 -19.31 -4.77 4.55
N SER A 248 -19.65 -4.60 5.83
CA SER A 248 -19.73 -5.68 6.81
C SER A 248 -20.71 -6.76 6.35
N THR A 249 -21.89 -6.40 5.86
CA THR A 249 -22.86 -7.37 5.33
C THR A 249 -22.28 -8.15 4.14
N ILE A 250 -21.69 -7.47 3.16
CA ILE A 250 -21.09 -8.12 1.98
C ILE A 250 -19.99 -9.10 2.40
N THR A 251 -19.07 -8.68 3.27
CA THR A 251 -17.96 -9.53 3.74
C THR A 251 -18.45 -10.74 4.56
N LEU A 252 -19.50 -10.59 5.37
CA LEU A 252 -20.09 -11.70 6.13
C LEU A 252 -20.83 -12.68 5.22
N THR A 253 -21.55 -12.19 4.21
CA THR A 253 -22.15 -13.05 3.16
C THR A 253 -21.08 -13.82 2.40
N ALA A 254 -19.89 -13.25 2.20
CA ALA A 254 -18.73 -13.92 1.63
C ALA A 254 -18.01 -14.87 2.60
N ASN A 255 -18.53 -15.06 3.82
CA ASN A 255 -17.93 -15.85 4.91
C ASN A 255 -16.51 -15.37 5.29
N ARG A 256 -16.33 -14.06 5.40
CA ARG A 256 -15.06 -13.39 5.75
C ARG A 256 -15.23 -12.46 6.95
N PRO A 257 -15.48 -12.97 8.16
CA PRO A 257 -15.68 -12.13 9.33
C PRO A 257 -14.45 -11.29 9.71
N GLU A 258 -13.24 -11.71 9.33
CA GLU A 258 -12.01 -10.93 9.52
C GLU A 258 -11.98 -9.63 8.69
N GLU A 259 -12.61 -9.63 7.52
CA GLU A 259 -12.76 -8.45 6.66
C GLU A 259 -13.78 -7.48 7.28
N ALA A 260 -14.89 -8.00 7.81
CA ALA A 260 -15.87 -7.22 8.57
C ALA A 260 -15.23 -6.56 9.81
N VAL A 261 -14.42 -7.31 10.57
CA VAL A 261 -13.66 -6.79 11.72
C VAL A 261 -12.80 -5.60 11.30
N ARG A 262 -12.02 -5.71 10.21
CA ARG A 262 -11.19 -4.61 9.71
C ARG A 262 -12.01 -3.38 9.31
N ALA A 263 -13.15 -3.58 8.65
CA ALA A 263 -14.03 -2.48 8.26
C ALA A 263 -14.54 -1.70 9.48
N TRP A 264 -14.95 -2.40 10.54
CA TRP A 264 -15.40 -1.76 11.79
C TRP A 264 -14.26 -1.16 12.61
N GLU A 265 -13.06 -1.75 12.61
CA GLU A 265 -11.88 -1.14 13.23
C GLU A 265 -11.52 0.18 12.56
N ASP A 266 -11.55 0.21 11.24
CA ASP A 266 -11.30 1.41 10.43
C ASP A 266 -12.35 2.51 10.69
N TYR A 267 -13.62 2.15 10.87
CA TYR A 267 -14.69 3.07 11.26
C TYR A 267 -14.48 3.61 12.69
N LEU A 268 -14.22 2.74 13.66
CA LEU A 268 -14.02 3.14 15.06
C LEU A 268 -12.74 3.95 15.28
N ALA A 269 -11.74 3.82 14.41
CA ALA A 269 -10.59 4.71 14.40
C ALA A 269 -10.97 6.17 14.09
N VAL A 270 -12.11 6.40 13.41
CA VAL A 270 -12.67 7.73 13.11
C VAL A 270 -13.80 8.10 14.08
N ARG A 271 -14.59 7.12 14.54
CA ARG A 271 -15.75 7.29 15.44
C ARG A 271 -15.58 6.49 16.74
N PRO A 272 -14.59 6.80 17.59
CA PRO A 272 -14.28 5.98 18.77
C PRO A 272 -15.36 5.97 19.86
N GLY A 273 -16.33 6.90 19.81
CA GLY A 273 -17.43 7.02 20.78
C GLY A 273 -18.69 6.23 20.43
N ASP A 274 -18.73 5.51 19.31
CA ASP A 274 -19.92 4.73 18.90
C ASP A 274 -20.00 3.41 19.68
N VAL A 275 -20.74 3.43 20.79
CA VAL A 275 -20.90 2.29 21.71
C VAL A 275 -21.52 1.07 21.03
N GLU A 276 -22.46 1.27 20.10
CA GLU A 276 -23.08 0.16 19.39
C GLU A 276 -22.09 -0.53 18.46
N ALA A 277 -21.30 0.26 17.71
CA ALA A 277 -20.24 -0.27 16.85
C ALA A 277 -19.15 -0.99 17.64
N ILE A 278 -18.79 -0.51 18.84
CA ILE A 278 -17.86 -1.20 19.75
C ILE A 278 -18.39 -2.59 20.13
N ASN A 279 -19.66 -2.68 20.55
CA ASN A 279 -20.27 -3.95 20.94
C ASN A 279 -20.37 -4.92 19.75
N LEU A 280 -20.73 -4.42 18.56
CA LEU A 280 -20.75 -5.21 17.34
C LEU A 280 -19.35 -5.74 16.98
N LEU A 281 -18.32 -4.88 17.02
CA LEU A 281 -16.94 -5.27 16.75
C LEU A 281 -16.47 -6.37 17.72
N GLN A 282 -16.84 -6.31 19.00
CA GLN A 282 -16.53 -7.37 19.96
C GLN A 282 -17.16 -8.71 19.56
N ALA A 283 -18.43 -8.72 19.16
CA ALA A 283 -19.11 -9.93 18.70
C ALA A 283 -18.49 -10.50 17.40
N LEU A 284 -18.12 -9.62 16.46
CA LEU A 284 -17.44 -9.99 15.22
C LEU A 284 -16.05 -10.58 15.50
N ARG A 285 -15.27 -9.97 16.42
CA ARG A 285 -13.96 -10.49 16.84
C ARG A 285 -14.08 -11.88 17.45
N GLN A 286 -15.07 -12.15 18.29
CA GLN A 286 -15.29 -13.49 18.85
C GLN A 286 -15.61 -14.51 17.75
N THR A 287 -16.40 -14.13 16.74
CA THR A 287 -16.70 -15.00 15.60
C THR A 287 -15.47 -15.27 14.75
N ALA A 288 -14.72 -14.23 14.38
CA ALA A 288 -13.48 -14.34 13.60
C ALA A 288 -12.42 -15.19 14.35
N GLN A 289 -12.21 -14.94 15.64
CA GLN A 289 -11.27 -15.69 16.48
C GLN A 289 -11.65 -17.16 16.60
N ARG A 290 -12.94 -17.48 16.79
CA ARG A 290 -13.41 -18.88 16.82
C ARG A 290 -13.14 -19.58 15.49
N GLN A 291 -13.44 -18.96 14.36
CA GLN A 291 -13.18 -19.53 13.04
C GLN A 291 -11.68 -19.71 12.78
N GLN A 292 -10.87 -18.70 13.10
CA GLN A 292 -9.41 -18.75 12.92
C GLN A 292 -8.77 -19.82 13.83
N GLY A 293 -9.15 -19.87 15.11
CA GLY A 293 -8.67 -20.86 16.06
C GLY A 293 -9.05 -22.28 15.66
N ALA A 294 -10.28 -22.50 15.21
CA ALA A 294 -10.72 -23.78 14.67
C ALA A 294 -9.89 -24.20 13.44
N ARG A 295 -9.63 -23.27 12.51
CA ARG A 295 -8.81 -23.53 11.32
C ARG A 295 -7.36 -23.85 11.66
N GLN A 296 -6.75 -23.12 12.60
CA GLN A 296 -5.37 -23.37 13.03
C GLN A 296 -5.24 -24.70 13.78
N ALA A 297 -6.17 -25.01 14.69
CA ALA A 297 -6.19 -26.27 15.42
C ALA A 297 -6.36 -27.46 14.45
N LEU A 298 -7.29 -27.35 13.50
CA LEU A 298 -7.50 -28.35 12.46
C LEU A 298 -6.23 -28.56 11.62
N MET A 299 -5.58 -27.48 11.18
CA MET A 299 -4.33 -27.57 10.41
C MET A 299 -3.21 -28.25 11.22
N GLN A 300 -3.03 -27.90 12.49
CA GLN A 300 -2.02 -28.54 13.34
C GLN A 300 -2.29 -30.03 13.55
N GLN A 301 -3.56 -30.40 13.78
CA GLN A 301 -3.97 -31.80 13.92
C GLN A 301 -3.78 -32.59 12.62
N GLN A 302 -4.08 -31.97 11.47
CA GLN A 302 -4.02 -32.64 10.17
C GLN A 302 -2.59 -32.72 9.58
N ARG A 303 -1.65 -31.88 10.00
CA ARG A 303 -0.28 -31.83 9.44
C ARG A 303 0.41 -33.19 9.26
N PRO A 304 0.43 -34.11 10.25
CA PRO A 304 1.03 -35.42 10.06
C PRO A 304 0.31 -36.25 8.99
N ALA A 305 -1.04 -36.22 8.97
CA ALA A 305 -1.84 -36.91 7.98
C ALA A 305 -1.68 -36.30 6.58
N LEU A 306 -1.60 -34.97 6.47
CA LEU A 306 -1.34 -34.26 5.20
C LEU A 306 0.04 -34.59 4.62
N ARG A 307 1.07 -34.74 5.46
CA ARG A 307 2.39 -35.20 4.99
C ARG A 307 2.36 -36.61 4.40
N LEU A 308 1.52 -37.49 4.95
CA LEU A 308 1.35 -38.86 4.46
C LEU A 308 0.48 -38.90 3.19
N ALA A 309 -0.60 -38.12 3.18
CA ALA A 309 -1.53 -38.03 2.06
C ALA A 309 -0.92 -37.32 0.84
N TRP A 310 -0.09 -36.31 1.10
CA TRP A 310 0.55 -35.47 0.10
C TRP A 310 2.07 -35.48 0.33
N PRO A 311 2.79 -36.52 -0.12
CA PRO A 311 4.25 -36.50 -0.08
C PRO A 311 4.77 -35.38 -0.99
N ALA A 312 5.90 -34.77 -0.60
CA ALA A 312 6.53 -33.74 -1.42
C ALA A 312 6.83 -34.29 -2.83
N PRO A 313 6.45 -33.58 -3.90
CA PRO A 313 6.68 -34.06 -5.26
C PRO A 313 8.18 -34.25 -5.50
N ARG A 314 8.51 -35.38 -6.13
CA ARG A 314 9.84 -35.76 -6.62
C ARG A 314 9.68 -36.32 -8.02
N ASN A 315 9.18 -35.47 -8.92
CA ASN A 315 8.88 -35.82 -10.30
C ASN A 315 10.15 -36.07 -11.11
N THR A 316 10.04 -36.84 -12.19
CA THR A 316 11.12 -37.07 -13.15
C THR A 316 11.39 -35.79 -13.94
N VAL A 317 12.66 -35.54 -14.27
CA VAL A 317 13.05 -34.43 -15.14
C VAL A 317 12.85 -34.85 -16.60
N GLU A 318 11.77 -34.34 -17.19
CA GLU A 318 11.39 -34.54 -18.59
C GLU A 318 11.82 -33.33 -19.46
N PRO A 319 11.67 -33.39 -20.79
CA PRO A 319 11.90 -32.24 -21.67
C PRO A 319 11.10 -31.00 -21.25
N ASP A 320 11.65 -29.80 -21.48
CA ASP A 320 11.06 -28.52 -21.05
C ASP A 320 9.60 -28.36 -21.47
N ARG A 321 9.28 -28.75 -22.71
CA ARG A 321 7.92 -28.68 -23.26
C ARG A 321 6.90 -29.48 -22.46
N ALA A 322 7.26 -30.68 -21.97
CA ALA A 322 6.33 -31.53 -21.22
C ALA A 322 5.97 -30.90 -19.85
N HIS A 323 6.97 -30.33 -19.16
CA HIS A 323 6.73 -29.62 -17.91
C HIS A 323 5.94 -28.32 -18.11
N LEU A 324 6.22 -27.60 -19.21
CA LEU A 324 5.50 -26.38 -19.56
C LEU A 324 4.02 -26.68 -19.86
N GLU A 325 3.73 -27.68 -20.69
CA GLU A 325 2.36 -28.12 -20.99
C GLU A 325 1.56 -28.44 -19.72
N SER A 326 2.20 -29.10 -18.75
CA SER A 326 1.59 -29.43 -17.47
C SER A 326 1.34 -28.18 -16.61
N ALA A 327 2.31 -27.26 -16.55
CA ALA A 327 2.17 -25.99 -15.82
C ALA A 327 1.07 -25.10 -16.42
N MET A 328 1.05 -24.94 -17.75
CA MET A 328 0.03 -24.15 -18.44
C MET A 328 -1.37 -24.75 -18.30
N SER A 329 -1.48 -26.08 -18.34
CA SER A 329 -2.74 -26.78 -18.05
C SER A 329 -3.22 -26.53 -16.63
N TRP A 330 -2.31 -26.46 -15.64
CA TRP A 330 -2.67 -26.12 -14.27
C TRP A 330 -3.12 -24.65 -14.15
N LEU A 331 -2.44 -23.71 -14.81
CA LEU A 331 -2.86 -22.30 -14.82
C LEU A 331 -4.24 -22.12 -15.45
N LEU A 332 -4.52 -22.79 -16.57
CA LEU A 332 -5.85 -22.80 -17.18
C LEU A 332 -6.92 -23.38 -16.24
N ARG A 333 -6.60 -24.43 -15.47
CA ARG A 333 -7.51 -24.96 -14.43
C ARG A 333 -7.75 -23.94 -13.31
N SER A 334 -6.72 -23.20 -12.88
CA SER A 334 -6.88 -22.17 -11.84
C SER A 334 -7.83 -21.04 -12.26
N GLN A 335 -7.87 -20.70 -13.55
CA GLN A 335 -8.82 -19.74 -14.13
C GLN A 335 -10.21 -20.38 -14.27
N ALA A 336 -10.30 -21.61 -14.76
CA ALA A 336 -11.57 -22.32 -14.94
C ALA A 336 -12.27 -22.67 -13.61
N ALA A 337 -11.54 -22.75 -12.50
CA ALA A 337 -12.08 -22.97 -11.16
C ALA A 337 -12.91 -21.80 -10.63
N ARG A 338 -12.88 -20.64 -11.31
CA ARG A 338 -13.52 -19.39 -10.89
C ARG A 338 -14.60 -18.98 -11.88
N THR A 339 -15.77 -18.62 -11.37
CA THR A 339 -16.90 -18.15 -12.20
C THR A 339 -16.82 -16.66 -12.51
N ASP A 340 -16.04 -15.91 -11.74
CA ASP A 340 -15.85 -14.46 -11.87
C ASP A 340 -14.96 -14.05 -13.07
N GLY A 341 -14.22 -15.00 -13.66
CA GLY A 341 -13.32 -14.79 -14.79
C GLY A 341 -11.84 -14.66 -14.41
N GLY A 342 -11.54 -14.33 -13.15
CA GLY A 342 -10.17 -14.25 -12.63
C GLY A 342 -9.52 -15.63 -12.44
N SER A 343 -8.28 -15.64 -11.96
CA SER A 343 -7.54 -16.86 -11.62
C SER A 343 -7.46 -17.04 -10.11
N SER A 344 -7.81 -18.24 -9.65
CA SER A 344 -7.66 -18.63 -8.24
C SER A 344 -6.22 -18.42 -7.77
N ALA A 345 -6.03 -17.70 -6.67
CA ALA A 345 -4.71 -17.38 -6.12
C ALA A 345 -3.86 -18.63 -5.87
N GLN A 346 -4.51 -19.69 -5.37
CA GLN A 346 -3.87 -20.96 -5.05
C GLN A 346 -4.89 -22.10 -5.02
N TYR A 347 -4.39 -23.34 -5.04
CA TYR A 347 -5.13 -24.51 -4.57
C TYR A 347 -4.66 -24.87 -3.15
N MET A 348 -5.57 -24.90 -2.19
CA MET A 348 -5.32 -25.22 -0.78
C MET A 348 -5.48 -26.72 -0.57
N MET A 349 -4.36 -27.46 -0.44
CA MET A 349 -4.38 -28.93 -0.36
C MET A 349 -4.94 -29.43 0.97
N ASP A 350 -4.78 -28.65 2.04
CA ASP A 350 -5.34 -28.92 3.37
C ASP A 350 -6.88 -28.87 3.39
N GLN A 351 -7.48 -28.11 2.48
CA GLN A 351 -8.93 -27.91 2.37
C GLN A 351 -9.51 -28.48 1.07
N GLU A 352 -8.66 -29.05 0.22
CA GLU A 352 -8.99 -29.55 -1.12
C GLU A 352 -9.86 -28.60 -1.95
N ARG A 353 -9.56 -27.30 -1.89
CA ARG A 353 -10.34 -26.26 -2.58
C ARG A 353 -9.47 -25.20 -3.23
N TRP A 354 -9.98 -24.66 -4.33
CA TRP A 354 -9.45 -23.45 -4.95
C TRP A 354 -9.80 -22.23 -4.09
N ASP A 355 -8.86 -21.30 -4.01
CA ASP A 355 -9.04 -20.01 -3.34
C ASP A 355 -9.90 -19.05 -4.20
N VAL A 356 -10.04 -17.82 -3.74
CA VAL A 356 -10.62 -16.73 -4.54
C VAL A 356 -9.71 -16.28 -5.67
N SER A 357 -10.30 -15.59 -6.64
CA SER A 357 -9.56 -14.88 -7.67
C SER A 357 -8.75 -13.74 -7.07
N TYR A 358 -7.48 -13.61 -7.46
CA TYR A 358 -6.60 -12.57 -6.93
C TYR A 358 -6.07 -11.66 -8.06
N PRO A 359 -6.31 -10.33 -8.01
CA PRO A 359 -6.05 -9.45 -9.15
C PRO A 359 -4.58 -9.41 -9.57
N GLU A 360 -3.67 -9.22 -8.62
CA GLU A 360 -2.24 -9.16 -8.89
C GLU A 360 -1.75 -10.36 -9.71
N THR A 361 -2.14 -11.57 -9.28
CA THR A 361 -1.62 -12.79 -9.90
C THR A 361 -2.35 -13.16 -11.18
N THR A 362 -3.62 -12.79 -11.30
CA THR A 362 -4.39 -12.89 -12.54
C THR A 362 -3.70 -12.08 -13.65
N GLY A 363 -3.30 -10.84 -13.34
CA GLY A 363 -2.77 -9.90 -14.32
C GLY A 363 -1.51 -10.40 -15.01
N TYR A 364 -0.51 -10.80 -14.23
CA TYR A 364 0.75 -11.26 -14.81
C TYR A 364 0.73 -12.70 -15.34
N ILE A 365 -0.36 -13.46 -15.19
CA ILE A 365 -0.52 -14.77 -15.86
C ILE A 365 -0.91 -14.56 -17.34
N ILE A 366 -1.60 -13.46 -17.66
CA ILE A 366 -2.06 -13.16 -19.03
C ILE A 366 -0.91 -13.20 -20.04
N PRO A 367 0.24 -12.53 -19.85
CA PRO A 367 1.34 -12.59 -20.80
C PRO A 367 1.87 -14.02 -21.01
N SER A 368 1.95 -14.83 -19.95
CA SER A 368 2.37 -16.24 -20.02
C SER A 368 1.40 -17.08 -20.87
N LEU A 369 0.09 -16.86 -20.73
CA LEU A 369 -0.92 -17.52 -21.57
C LEU A 369 -0.79 -17.11 -23.04
N LEU A 370 -0.52 -15.82 -23.32
CA LEU A 370 -0.32 -15.34 -24.69
C LEU A 370 0.99 -15.85 -25.32
N ALA A 371 2.05 -16.02 -24.52
CA ALA A 371 3.28 -16.66 -24.97
C ALA A 371 3.05 -18.16 -25.24
N TRP A 372 2.29 -18.84 -24.38
CA TRP A 372 1.91 -20.23 -24.58
C TRP A 372 1.06 -20.45 -25.82
N GLU A 373 0.06 -19.61 -26.07
CA GLU A 373 -0.75 -19.64 -27.30
C GLU A 373 0.14 -19.58 -28.54
N ARG A 374 1.08 -18.63 -28.59
CA ARG A 374 2.03 -18.48 -29.71
C ARG A 374 2.94 -19.69 -29.89
N LEU A 375 3.41 -20.30 -28.80
CA LEU A 375 4.32 -21.45 -28.84
C LEU A 375 3.63 -22.77 -29.18
N SER A 376 2.37 -22.94 -28.78
CA SER A 376 1.69 -24.24 -28.79
C SER A 376 0.50 -24.33 -29.74
N GLY A 377 -0.11 -23.20 -30.10
CA GLY A 377 -1.41 -23.17 -30.76
C GLY A 377 -2.59 -23.57 -29.85
N ASP A 378 -2.41 -23.62 -28.52
CA ASP A 378 -3.49 -23.97 -27.58
C ASP A 378 -4.58 -22.90 -27.56
N GLU A 379 -5.67 -23.18 -28.27
CA GLU A 379 -6.82 -22.28 -28.46
C GLU A 379 -7.53 -21.90 -27.15
N ARG A 380 -7.27 -22.59 -26.03
CA ARG A 380 -7.84 -22.26 -24.72
C ARG A 380 -7.20 -21.03 -24.08
N ALA A 381 -5.97 -20.70 -24.45
CA ALA A 381 -5.16 -19.71 -23.75
C ALA A 381 -5.64 -18.27 -23.95
N LEU A 382 -5.91 -17.85 -25.19
CA LEU A 382 -6.39 -16.49 -25.48
C LEU A 382 -7.77 -16.21 -24.86
N PRO A 383 -8.79 -17.10 -24.95
CA PRO A 383 -10.05 -16.92 -24.25
C PRO A 383 -9.91 -16.81 -22.73
N ALA A 384 -9.01 -17.59 -22.12
CA ALA A 384 -8.74 -17.49 -20.68
C ALA A 384 -8.11 -16.13 -20.32
N ALA A 385 -7.10 -15.70 -21.08
CA ALA A 385 -6.46 -14.39 -20.93
C ALA A 385 -7.46 -13.22 -21.03
N ARG A 386 -8.41 -13.29 -21.97
CA ARG A 386 -9.48 -12.29 -22.10
C ARG A 386 -10.40 -12.25 -20.88
N ARG A 387 -10.90 -13.42 -20.43
CA ARG A 387 -11.76 -13.48 -19.22
C ARG A 387 -11.08 -12.89 -17.99
N MET A 388 -9.79 -13.17 -17.83
CA MET A 388 -8.95 -12.63 -16.76
C MET A 388 -8.85 -11.10 -16.84
N ALA A 389 -8.48 -10.57 -18.00
CA ALA A 389 -8.37 -9.12 -18.22
C ALA A 389 -9.72 -8.39 -18.06
N ASP A 390 -10.80 -8.97 -18.57
CA ASP A 390 -12.15 -8.40 -18.50
C ASP A 390 -12.65 -8.38 -17.04
N TRP A 391 -12.33 -9.41 -16.25
CA TRP A 391 -12.61 -9.41 -14.82
C TRP A 391 -11.83 -8.30 -14.10
N GLU A 392 -10.54 -8.15 -14.40
CA GLU A 392 -9.72 -7.07 -13.83
C GLU A 392 -10.27 -5.68 -14.16
N ILE A 393 -10.82 -5.49 -15.37
CA ILE A 393 -11.49 -4.24 -15.75
C ILE A 393 -12.74 -4.00 -14.90
N ARG A 394 -13.56 -5.03 -14.66
CA ARG A 394 -14.78 -4.91 -13.82
C ARG A 394 -14.45 -4.51 -12.39
N ILE A 395 -13.37 -5.03 -11.82
CA ILE A 395 -12.91 -4.67 -10.47
C ILE A 395 -12.03 -3.42 -10.45
N GLN A 396 -11.78 -2.75 -11.57
CA GLN A 396 -10.98 -1.53 -11.55
C GLN A 396 -11.72 -0.45 -10.75
N SER A 397 -11.06 0.12 -9.75
CA SER A 397 -11.66 1.12 -8.88
C SER A 397 -12.04 2.38 -9.66
N PRO A 398 -13.01 3.18 -9.18
CA PRO A 398 -13.38 4.46 -9.80
C PRO A 398 -12.20 5.42 -9.98
N THR A 399 -11.17 5.31 -9.15
CA THR A 399 -9.96 6.15 -9.21
C THR A 399 -8.91 5.69 -10.22
N GLY A 400 -9.08 4.48 -10.76
CA GLY A 400 -8.19 3.87 -11.77
C GLY A 400 -7.32 2.73 -11.23
N GLY A 401 -7.01 2.66 -9.94
CA GLY A 401 -6.26 1.53 -9.37
C GLY A 401 -7.04 0.22 -9.45
N THR A 402 -6.35 -0.92 -9.48
CA THR A 402 -7.00 -2.25 -9.46
C THR A 402 -7.64 -2.48 -8.09
N GLY A 403 -8.93 -2.73 -8.08
CA GLY A 403 -9.69 -3.01 -6.87
C GLY A 403 -9.50 -4.43 -6.35
N GLU A 404 -10.43 -4.88 -5.54
CA GLU A 404 -10.39 -6.19 -4.87
C GLU A 404 -11.62 -7.02 -5.23
N ALA A 405 -11.50 -8.34 -5.21
CA ALA A 405 -12.64 -9.23 -5.44
C ALA A 405 -13.75 -9.02 -4.40
N LEU A 406 -14.98 -9.37 -4.76
CA LEU A 406 -16.15 -9.22 -3.89
C LEU A 406 -15.91 -9.82 -2.49
N GLY A 407 -16.13 -8.99 -1.46
CA GLY A 407 -15.98 -9.38 -0.06
C GLY A 407 -14.56 -9.36 0.47
N HIS A 408 -13.56 -8.98 -0.33
CA HIS A 408 -12.20 -8.69 0.15
C HIS A 408 -12.07 -7.22 0.50
N TYR A 409 -11.90 -6.93 1.79
CA TYR A 409 -11.87 -5.57 2.29
C TYR A 409 -10.45 -5.04 2.36
N ILE A 410 -10.17 -4.12 1.43
CA ILE A 410 -9.09 -3.15 1.53
C ILE A 410 -9.69 -1.84 1.01
N ARG A 411 -9.74 -0.80 1.86
CA ARG A 411 -10.34 0.50 1.50
C ARG A 411 -9.79 1.12 0.22
N ARG A 412 -8.58 0.73 -0.15
CA ARG A 412 -7.74 1.42 -1.11
C ARG A 412 -7.07 0.42 -2.06
N PRO A 413 -7.11 0.65 -3.38
CA PRO A 413 -6.33 -0.13 -4.33
C PRO A 413 -4.85 -0.15 -3.96
N ARG A 414 -4.16 -1.24 -4.30
CA ARG A 414 -2.73 -1.39 -4.00
C ARG A 414 -1.86 -1.06 -5.21
N VAL A 415 -0.82 -0.26 -4.98
CA VAL A 415 0.13 0.14 -6.04
C VAL A 415 0.78 -1.07 -6.70
N PHE A 416 1.24 -2.04 -5.91
CA PHE A 416 1.91 -3.22 -6.45
C PHE A 416 0.99 -4.08 -7.31
N ASN A 417 -0.19 -4.42 -6.79
CA ASN A 417 -1.22 -5.18 -7.51
C ASN A 417 -1.60 -4.51 -8.82
N THR A 418 -1.85 -3.20 -8.78
CA THR A 418 -2.19 -2.42 -9.98
C THR A 418 -1.07 -2.50 -11.02
N GLY A 419 0.19 -2.40 -10.60
CA GLY A 419 1.33 -2.57 -11.50
C GLY A 419 1.42 -3.95 -12.13
N GLN A 420 1.03 -5.02 -11.42
CA GLN A 420 1.04 -6.37 -11.99
C GLN A 420 -0.10 -6.58 -13.00
N VAL A 421 -1.28 -5.99 -12.74
CA VAL A 421 -2.42 -6.00 -13.68
C VAL A 421 -2.12 -5.22 -14.96
N LEU A 422 -1.37 -4.11 -14.86
CA LEU A 422 -0.91 -3.36 -16.04
C LEU A 422 -0.17 -4.24 -17.05
N LEU A 423 0.69 -5.17 -16.59
CA LEU A 423 1.44 -6.06 -17.49
C LEU A 423 0.50 -6.93 -18.32
N GLY A 424 -0.58 -7.44 -17.71
CA GLY A 424 -1.60 -8.25 -18.38
C GLY A 424 -2.38 -7.46 -19.43
N TRP A 425 -2.92 -6.29 -19.06
CA TRP A 425 -3.66 -5.43 -19.99
C TRP A 425 -2.78 -4.92 -21.13
N VAL A 426 -1.53 -4.56 -20.85
CA VAL A 426 -0.59 -4.12 -21.90
C VAL A 426 -0.31 -5.25 -22.88
N ALA A 427 -0.02 -6.46 -22.40
CA ALA A 427 0.23 -7.61 -23.27
C ALA A 427 -1.00 -7.94 -24.13
N LEU A 428 -2.19 -7.92 -23.54
CA LEU A 428 -3.43 -8.21 -24.26
C LEU A 428 -3.77 -7.10 -25.27
N ALA A 429 -3.60 -5.83 -24.90
CA ALA A 429 -3.80 -4.69 -25.80
C ALA A 429 -2.91 -4.79 -27.05
N ARG A 430 -1.64 -5.20 -26.90
CA ARG A 430 -0.74 -5.46 -28.04
C ARG A 430 -1.22 -6.63 -28.91
N ARG A 431 -1.69 -7.70 -28.29
CA ARG A 431 -2.15 -8.91 -28.99
C ARG A 431 -3.44 -8.71 -29.76
N THR A 432 -4.37 -7.90 -29.24
CA THR A 432 -5.75 -7.80 -29.75
C THR A 432 -6.04 -6.47 -30.44
N GLY A 433 -5.31 -5.40 -30.10
CA GLY A 433 -5.59 -4.04 -30.57
C GLY A 433 -6.81 -3.38 -29.91
N GLU A 434 -7.44 -4.03 -28.92
CA GLU A 434 -8.66 -3.53 -28.30
C GLU A 434 -8.42 -2.36 -27.36
N ALA A 435 -9.17 -1.28 -27.58
CA ALA A 435 -9.05 -0.04 -26.82
C ALA A 435 -9.31 -0.22 -25.32
N ALA A 436 -10.24 -1.10 -24.94
CA ALA A 436 -10.63 -1.31 -23.55
C ALA A 436 -9.45 -1.63 -22.63
N TYR A 437 -8.53 -2.51 -23.07
CA TYR A 437 -7.34 -2.88 -22.29
C TYR A 437 -6.33 -1.74 -22.19
N ARG A 438 -6.09 -1.02 -23.29
CA ARG A 438 -5.22 0.17 -23.30
C ARG A 438 -5.76 1.27 -22.39
N ASP A 439 -7.06 1.53 -22.45
CA ASP A 439 -7.71 2.60 -21.71
C ASP A 439 -7.75 2.27 -20.20
N ALA A 440 -8.00 1.01 -19.84
CA ALA A 440 -7.88 0.52 -18.46
C ALA A 440 -6.45 0.67 -17.93
N ALA A 441 -5.44 0.30 -18.74
CA ALA A 441 -4.03 0.45 -18.40
C ALA A 441 -3.64 1.91 -18.18
N LEU A 442 -4.09 2.83 -19.04
CA LEU A 442 -3.83 4.27 -18.86
C LEU A 442 -4.47 4.82 -17.58
N ARG A 443 -5.71 4.44 -17.25
CA ARG A 443 -6.34 4.87 -15.98
C ARG A 443 -5.56 4.40 -14.76
N ALA A 444 -5.13 3.14 -14.76
CA ALA A 444 -4.32 2.56 -13.69
C ALA A 444 -2.93 3.20 -13.59
N ALA A 445 -2.26 3.44 -14.72
CA ALA A 445 -0.97 4.10 -14.75
C ALA A 445 -1.07 5.54 -14.20
N ARG A 446 -2.07 6.31 -14.62
CA ARG A 446 -2.32 7.66 -14.07
C ARG A 446 -2.57 7.63 -12.57
N TRP A 447 -3.29 6.63 -12.08
CA TRP A 447 -3.50 6.45 -10.64
C TRP A 447 -2.20 6.17 -9.90
N ILE A 448 -1.35 5.26 -10.39
CA ILE A 448 -0.02 4.97 -9.82
C ILE A 448 0.87 6.23 -9.81
N ILE A 449 0.88 6.99 -10.90
CA ILE A 449 1.71 8.21 -11.04
C ILE A 449 1.31 9.27 -10.01
N ARG A 450 0.01 9.46 -9.76
CA ARG A 450 -0.47 10.43 -8.74
C ARG A 450 -0.03 10.08 -7.31
N LEU A 451 0.34 8.84 -7.06
CA LEU A 451 0.79 8.34 -5.75
C LEU A 451 2.31 8.24 -5.63
N GLN A 452 3.05 8.59 -6.68
CA GLN A 452 4.50 8.54 -6.68
C GLN A 452 5.05 9.78 -5.98
N GLU A 453 5.98 9.57 -5.05
CA GLU A 453 6.71 10.65 -4.40
C GLU A 453 7.73 11.28 -5.36
N ALA A 454 8.22 12.48 -5.02
CA ALA A 454 9.16 13.21 -5.86
C ALA A 454 10.49 12.46 -6.13
N ASP A 455 10.90 11.56 -5.23
CA ASP A 455 12.10 10.72 -5.37
C ASP A 455 11.85 9.41 -6.15
N GLY A 456 10.64 9.21 -6.66
CA GLY A 456 10.26 8.04 -7.47
C GLY A 456 9.69 6.86 -6.68
N ARG A 457 9.65 6.92 -5.34
CA ARG A 457 9.12 5.83 -4.52
C ARG A 457 7.60 5.88 -4.40
N TRP A 458 7.02 4.75 -3.98
CA TRP A 458 5.63 4.67 -3.55
C TRP A 458 5.57 4.30 -2.08
N GLU A 459 5.23 5.27 -1.24
CA GLU A 459 5.10 5.09 0.21
C GLU A 459 3.69 4.59 0.58
N ASN A 460 2.67 5.33 0.15
CA ASN A 460 1.27 5.09 0.49
C ASN A 460 0.61 4.02 -0.41
N TYR A 461 -0.58 3.54 -0.02
CA TYR A 461 -1.37 2.56 -0.77
C TYR A 461 -0.63 1.23 -1.00
N THR A 462 0.19 0.84 -0.02
CA THR A 462 1.07 -0.32 -0.07
C THR A 462 1.06 -1.08 1.26
N TYR A 463 1.48 -2.35 1.25
CA TYR A 463 1.43 -3.20 2.46
C TYR A 463 2.42 -2.76 3.55
N ALA A 464 3.61 -2.29 3.16
CA ALA A 464 4.70 -2.04 4.11
C ALA A 464 5.53 -0.78 3.80
N GLY A 465 4.95 0.26 3.18
CA GLY A 465 5.72 1.45 2.78
C GLY A 465 6.61 1.19 1.57
N ALA A 466 7.56 2.07 1.24
CA ALA A 466 8.43 1.93 0.06
C ALA A 466 9.23 0.60 0.05
N ARG A 467 9.26 -0.10 -1.10
CA ARG A 467 9.92 -1.40 -1.25
C ARG A 467 10.57 -1.58 -2.62
N SER A 468 11.77 -2.15 -2.67
CA SER A 468 12.59 -2.33 -3.88
C SER A 468 11.93 -3.21 -4.94
N TYR A 469 11.17 -4.23 -4.53
CA TYR A 469 10.44 -5.10 -5.45
C TYR A 469 9.35 -4.35 -6.25
N LYS A 470 8.96 -3.13 -5.84
CA LYS A 470 8.06 -2.26 -6.61
C LYS A 470 8.69 -1.71 -7.88
N VAL A 471 9.97 -1.98 -8.16
CA VAL A 471 10.54 -1.79 -9.50
C VAL A 471 9.77 -2.55 -10.58
N ARG A 472 9.01 -3.61 -10.23
CA ARG A 472 8.04 -4.22 -11.16
C ARG A 472 6.89 -3.29 -11.56
N VAL A 473 6.50 -2.37 -10.69
CA VAL A 473 5.53 -1.31 -11.00
C VAL A 473 6.15 -0.29 -11.95
N ALA A 474 7.41 0.07 -11.71
CA ALA A 474 8.18 0.92 -12.62
C ALA A 474 8.29 0.30 -14.01
N TRP A 475 8.62 -1.00 -14.10
CA TRP A 475 8.62 -1.76 -15.36
C TRP A 475 7.25 -1.72 -16.04
N ALA A 476 6.17 -1.95 -15.31
CA ALA A 476 4.82 -1.89 -15.88
C ALA A 476 4.47 -0.51 -16.45
N LEU A 477 4.88 0.59 -15.80
CA LEU A 477 4.72 1.94 -16.34
C LEU A 477 5.54 2.15 -17.63
N LEU A 478 6.76 1.62 -17.69
CA LEU A 478 7.57 1.65 -18.91
C LEU A 478 6.89 0.87 -20.04
N GLU A 479 6.27 -0.28 -19.74
CA GLU A 479 5.51 -1.05 -20.74
C GLU A 479 4.27 -0.29 -21.23
N VAL A 480 3.57 0.45 -20.36
CA VAL A 480 2.48 1.35 -20.78
C VAL A 480 3.02 2.48 -21.67
N ALA A 481 4.15 3.08 -21.32
CA ALA A 481 4.80 4.11 -22.13
C ALA A 481 5.19 3.57 -23.51
N ARG A 482 5.74 2.35 -23.58
CA ARG A 482 6.06 1.67 -24.85
C ARG A 482 4.83 1.37 -25.70
N LEU A 483 3.69 1.04 -25.06
CA LEU A 483 2.44 0.79 -25.77
C LEU A 483 1.81 2.08 -26.33
N THR A 484 1.91 3.18 -25.59
CA THR A 484 1.06 4.37 -25.82
C THR A 484 1.81 5.63 -26.22
N GLY A 485 3.13 5.68 -26.05
CA GLY A 485 3.94 6.89 -26.14
C GLY A 485 3.72 7.87 -24.98
N ASP A 486 3.10 7.45 -23.87
CA ASP A 486 2.81 8.36 -22.76
C ASP A 486 4.07 8.76 -21.97
N ASP A 487 4.40 10.04 -22.09
CA ASP A 487 5.61 10.64 -21.53
C ASP A 487 5.63 10.66 -19.99
N ALA A 488 4.45 10.71 -19.35
CA ALA A 488 4.36 10.68 -17.90
C ALA A 488 4.62 9.28 -17.33
N CYS A 489 4.11 8.24 -18.00
CA CYS A 489 4.43 6.86 -17.68
C CYS A 489 5.93 6.60 -17.82
N LEU A 490 6.56 7.12 -18.88
CA LEU A 490 8.00 7.01 -19.08
C LEU A 490 8.78 7.65 -17.92
N LYS A 491 8.49 8.91 -17.60
CA LYS A 491 9.14 9.65 -16.52
C LYS A 491 8.97 8.96 -15.16
N ALA A 492 7.76 8.51 -14.85
CA ALA A 492 7.47 7.83 -13.59
C ALA A 492 8.15 6.46 -13.48
N GLY A 493 8.18 5.70 -14.59
CA GLY A 493 8.91 4.44 -14.68
C GLY A 493 10.41 4.62 -14.44
N LEU A 494 11.03 5.62 -15.09
CA LEU A 494 12.44 5.93 -14.89
C LEU A 494 12.75 6.41 -13.46
N ALA A 495 11.86 7.20 -12.85
CA ALA A 495 12.02 7.63 -11.45
C ALA A 495 11.97 6.46 -10.47
N GLY A 496 11.02 5.53 -10.65
CA GLY A 496 10.94 4.31 -9.83
C GLY A 496 12.15 3.40 -10.01
N LEU A 497 12.67 3.28 -11.25
CA LEU A 497 13.90 2.56 -11.54
C LEU A 497 15.12 3.19 -10.82
N ALA A 498 15.24 4.52 -10.88
CA ALA A 498 16.31 5.26 -10.21
C ALA A 498 16.25 5.11 -8.68
N TRP A 499 15.06 5.18 -8.09
CA TRP A 499 14.88 4.95 -6.65
C TRP A 499 15.35 3.55 -6.23
N THR A 500 14.93 2.50 -6.97
CA THR A 500 15.35 1.12 -6.67
C THR A 500 16.84 0.93 -6.87
N ARG A 501 17.46 1.55 -7.90
CA ARG A 501 18.91 1.55 -8.10
C ARG A 501 19.68 2.06 -6.88
N ALA A 502 19.14 3.07 -6.18
CA ALA A 502 19.72 3.61 -4.95
C ALA A 502 19.60 2.68 -3.73
N GLN A 503 18.75 1.64 -3.81
CA GLN A 503 18.61 0.64 -2.74
C GLN A 503 19.64 -0.51 -2.85
N ILE A 504 20.44 -0.55 -3.92
CA ILE A 504 21.38 -1.64 -4.18
C ILE A 504 22.74 -1.32 -3.55
N GLN A 505 23.25 -2.21 -2.70
CA GLN A 505 24.58 -2.12 -2.10
C GLN A 505 25.68 -2.66 -3.03
N PRO A 506 26.96 -2.32 -2.80
CA PRO A 506 28.07 -2.79 -3.64
C PRO A 506 28.19 -4.31 -3.78
N ASN A 507 27.73 -5.07 -2.78
CA ASN A 507 27.69 -6.54 -2.82
C ASN A 507 26.43 -7.10 -3.52
N GLY A 508 25.68 -6.26 -4.23
CA GLY A 508 24.45 -6.64 -4.94
C GLY A 508 23.22 -6.84 -4.05
N TRP A 509 23.33 -6.60 -2.74
CA TRP A 509 22.22 -6.71 -1.80
C TRP A 509 21.19 -5.58 -1.98
N PHE A 510 19.90 -5.91 -1.85
CA PHE A 510 18.80 -4.95 -1.98
C PHE A 510 18.24 -4.55 -0.61
N ALA A 511 18.45 -3.30 -0.20
CA ALA A 511 17.72 -2.72 0.92
C ALA A 511 16.20 -2.67 0.64
N ASN A 512 15.37 -2.59 1.69
CA ASN A 512 13.91 -2.42 1.56
C ASN A 512 13.20 -3.49 0.69
N THR A 513 13.65 -4.74 0.75
CA THR A 513 13.12 -5.83 -0.10
C THR A 513 12.19 -6.78 0.65
N SER A 514 12.00 -6.62 1.96
CA SER A 514 11.21 -7.55 2.78
C SER A 514 9.83 -7.00 3.17
N LEU A 515 8.88 -7.88 3.45
CA LEU A 515 7.55 -7.53 3.96
C LEU A 515 7.50 -7.52 5.49
N THR A 516 8.25 -8.40 6.15
CA THR A 516 8.14 -8.68 7.59
C THR A 516 9.45 -8.45 8.31
N ASP A 517 10.51 -9.17 7.94
CA ASP A 517 11.86 -9.03 8.50
C ASP A 517 12.77 -8.29 7.51
N PRO A 518 13.09 -7.01 7.73
CA PRO A 518 13.93 -6.20 6.83
C PRO A 518 15.29 -6.82 6.50
N GLN A 519 15.83 -7.67 7.38
CA GLN A 519 17.14 -8.29 7.20
C GLN A 519 17.06 -9.66 6.51
N ARG A 520 15.87 -10.22 6.33
CA ARG A 520 15.68 -11.56 5.78
C ARG A 520 14.58 -11.62 4.71
N PRO A 521 14.70 -10.84 3.62
CA PRO A 521 13.77 -10.94 2.50
C PRO A 521 13.72 -12.35 1.94
N TRP A 522 12.50 -12.77 1.58
CA TRP A 522 12.29 -14.02 0.85
C TRP A 522 12.89 -13.92 -0.55
N THR A 523 13.41 -15.03 -1.07
CA THR A 523 13.88 -15.12 -2.45
C THR A 523 12.82 -14.73 -3.47
N HIS A 524 11.54 -14.87 -3.12
CA HIS A 524 10.43 -14.35 -3.90
C HIS A 524 10.53 -12.83 -4.17
N LEU A 525 10.82 -12.04 -3.14
CA LEU A 525 10.90 -10.58 -3.24
C LEU A 525 12.22 -10.12 -3.87
N ILE A 526 13.30 -10.88 -3.65
CA ILE A 526 14.58 -10.70 -4.35
C ILE A 526 14.37 -10.93 -5.85
N GLY A 527 13.73 -12.05 -6.22
CA GLY A 527 13.40 -12.39 -7.61
C GLY A 527 12.55 -11.31 -8.28
N TYR A 528 11.52 -10.79 -7.60
CA TYR A 528 10.76 -9.66 -8.11
C TYR A 528 11.61 -8.42 -8.40
N THR A 529 12.51 -8.07 -7.48
CA THR A 529 13.41 -6.92 -7.62
C THR A 529 14.35 -7.10 -8.81
N GLN A 530 14.97 -8.28 -8.91
CA GLN A 530 15.90 -8.63 -9.99
C GLN A 530 15.23 -8.63 -11.37
N VAL A 531 14.07 -9.29 -11.50
CA VAL A 531 13.30 -9.31 -12.75
C VAL A 531 12.86 -7.90 -13.13
N GLY A 532 12.28 -7.14 -12.20
CA GLY A 532 11.78 -5.80 -12.53
C GLY A 532 12.89 -4.82 -12.92
N LEU A 533 14.08 -4.90 -12.31
CA LEU A 533 15.25 -4.09 -12.72
C LEU A 533 15.70 -4.46 -14.14
N LEU A 534 15.89 -5.76 -14.41
CA LEU A 534 16.37 -6.24 -15.70
C LEU A 534 15.37 -5.96 -16.82
N GLU A 535 14.09 -6.26 -16.62
CA GLU A 535 13.07 -6.03 -17.65
C GLU A 535 12.79 -4.53 -17.85
N SER A 536 12.99 -3.68 -16.83
CA SER A 536 12.99 -2.22 -17.03
C SER A 536 14.10 -1.77 -17.97
N LEU A 537 15.33 -2.27 -17.78
CA LEU A 537 16.46 -1.97 -18.67
C LEU A 537 16.16 -2.40 -20.11
N ARG A 538 15.64 -3.60 -20.30
CA ARG A 538 15.28 -4.14 -21.63
C ARG A 538 14.13 -3.37 -22.27
N CYS A 539 13.13 -2.95 -21.48
CA CYS A 539 12.02 -2.13 -21.95
C CYS A 539 12.54 -0.77 -22.47
N CYS A 540 13.40 -0.10 -21.70
CA CYS A 540 14.03 1.16 -22.12
C CYS A 540 14.88 0.98 -23.39
N GLU A 541 15.66 -0.09 -23.48
CA GLU A 541 16.46 -0.40 -24.67
C GLU A 541 15.60 -0.55 -25.93
N ARG A 542 14.48 -1.29 -25.84
CA ARG A 542 13.51 -1.43 -26.94
C ARG A 542 12.86 -0.11 -27.35
N MET A 543 12.71 0.83 -26.42
CA MET A 543 12.19 2.16 -26.68
C MET A 543 13.26 3.14 -27.20
N GLY A 544 14.55 2.76 -27.21
CA GLY A 544 15.66 3.68 -27.49
C GLY A 544 15.87 4.73 -26.39
N VAL A 545 15.42 4.47 -25.16
CA VAL A 545 15.54 5.37 -24.02
C VAL A 545 16.83 5.05 -23.25
N ALA A 546 17.68 6.06 -23.08
CA ALA A 546 18.89 5.92 -22.28
C ALA A 546 18.58 5.83 -20.78
N VAL A 547 19.15 4.83 -20.10
CA VAL A 547 19.11 4.70 -18.64
C VAL A 547 20.45 5.14 -18.06
N PRO A 548 20.47 6.08 -17.10
CA PRO A 548 21.70 6.48 -16.42
C PRO A 548 22.40 5.29 -15.74
N ASP A 549 23.72 5.18 -15.91
CA ASP A 549 24.54 4.10 -15.33
C ASP A 549 24.01 2.67 -15.62
N ARG A 550 23.53 2.43 -16.86
CA ARG A 550 23.04 1.10 -17.29
C ARG A 550 24.04 -0.02 -16.98
N GLU A 551 25.30 0.17 -17.34
CA GLU A 551 26.35 -0.83 -17.15
C GLU A 551 26.66 -1.07 -15.66
N GLY A 552 26.67 -0.02 -14.83
CA GLY A 552 26.84 -0.18 -13.39
C GLY A 552 25.67 -0.91 -12.74
N LEU A 553 24.43 -0.65 -13.17
CA LEU A 553 23.26 -1.42 -12.73
C LEU A 553 23.34 -2.89 -13.19
N LEU A 554 23.75 -3.15 -14.43
CA LEU A 554 23.92 -4.52 -14.94
C LEU A 554 25.01 -5.27 -14.14
N ALA A 555 26.13 -4.62 -13.83
CA ALA A 555 27.18 -5.18 -12.98
C ALA A 555 26.66 -5.52 -11.57
N LEU A 556 25.82 -4.67 -10.97
CA LEU A 556 25.22 -4.97 -9.67
C LEU A 556 24.22 -6.12 -9.71
N LEU A 557 23.43 -6.23 -10.78
CA LEU A 557 22.56 -7.38 -11.02
C LEU A 557 23.37 -8.67 -11.17
N HIS A 558 24.53 -8.61 -11.83
CA HIS A 558 25.46 -9.73 -11.91
C HIS A 558 26.00 -10.14 -10.53
N VAL A 559 26.45 -9.20 -9.71
CA VAL A 559 26.92 -9.47 -8.34
C VAL A 559 25.78 -10.06 -7.49
N SER A 560 24.58 -9.50 -7.58
CA SER A 560 23.38 -10.00 -6.90
C SER A 560 23.04 -11.44 -7.31
N ALA A 561 23.12 -11.75 -8.61
CA ALA A 561 22.92 -13.10 -9.14
C ALA A 561 23.93 -14.10 -8.55
N ARG A 562 25.22 -13.72 -8.44
CA ARG A 562 26.25 -14.56 -7.82
C ARG A 562 25.98 -14.77 -6.33
N GLY A 563 25.53 -13.73 -5.62
CA GLY A 563 25.12 -13.82 -4.20
C GLY A 563 24.02 -14.86 -3.98
N ASN A 564 22.96 -14.85 -4.81
CA ASN A 564 21.87 -15.83 -4.75
C ASN A 564 22.37 -17.29 -4.82
N VAL A 565 23.25 -17.58 -5.78
CA VAL A 565 23.55 -18.96 -6.20
C VAL A 565 24.82 -19.54 -5.61
N ALA A 566 25.69 -18.73 -4.99
CA ALA A 566 27.00 -19.18 -4.49
C ALA A 566 26.89 -20.38 -3.53
N GLY A 567 26.06 -20.27 -2.49
CA GLY A 567 25.84 -21.35 -1.52
C GLY A 567 25.18 -22.57 -2.14
N TYR A 568 24.28 -22.35 -3.11
CA TYR A 568 23.58 -23.41 -3.82
C TYR A 568 24.55 -24.23 -4.69
N LEU A 569 25.35 -23.58 -5.53
CA LEU A 569 26.37 -24.26 -6.35
C LEU A 569 27.38 -25.01 -5.48
N GLN A 570 27.79 -24.42 -4.34
CA GLN A 570 28.68 -25.09 -3.39
C GLN A 570 28.04 -26.37 -2.82
N SER A 571 26.74 -26.37 -2.52
CA SER A 571 25.98 -27.54 -2.05
C SER A 571 25.81 -28.64 -3.11
N ARG A 572 26.03 -28.30 -4.39
CA ARG A 572 25.87 -29.19 -5.55
C ARG A 572 27.18 -29.84 -6.01
N LYS A 573 28.32 -29.42 -5.48
CA LYS A 573 29.63 -29.98 -5.84
C LYS A 573 29.75 -31.46 -5.44
N PRO A 574 30.51 -32.27 -6.19
CA PRO A 574 30.82 -33.64 -5.79
C PRO A 574 31.42 -33.69 -4.38
N GLY A 575 30.90 -34.56 -3.52
CA GLY A 575 31.34 -34.72 -2.13
C GLY A 575 30.73 -33.72 -1.13
N ALA A 576 29.94 -32.73 -1.58
CA ALA A 576 29.16 -31.88 -0.68
C ALA A 576 27.95 -32.64 -0.13
N THR A 577 27.52 -32.30 1.10
CA THR A 577 26.25 -32.77 1.64
C THR A 577 25.11 -31.96 1.01
N PRO A 578 24.21 -32.57 0.23
CA PRO A 578 23.08 -31.86 -0.36
C PRO A 578 22.15 -31.32 0.73
N TRP A 579 21.47 -30.22 0.44
CA TRP A 579 20.41 -29.74 1.31
C TRP A 579 19.21 -30.70 1.33
N PRO A 580 18.43 -30.73 2.42
CA PRO A 580 17.27 -31.62 2.56
C PRO A 580 16.06 -31.20 1.70
N PHE A 581 16.21 -30.18 0.87
CA PHE A 581 15.21 -29.60 -0.01
C PHE A 581 15.84 -29.27 -1.37
N LEU A 582 15.01 -29.00 -2.38
CA LEU A 582 15.42 -28.63 -3.73
C LEU A 582 15.43 -27.10 -3.91
N GLY A 583 16.41 -26.60 -4.67
CA GLY A 583 16.56 -25.18 -5.00
C GLY A 583 17.34 -24.34 -3.98
N LEU A 584 17.10 -23.02 -3.98
CA LEU A 584 17.81 -22.04 -3.15
C LEU A 584 17.31 -22.03 -1.71
N ARG A 585 18.07 -21.41 -0.81
CA ARG A 585 17.57 -21.08 0.54
C ARG A 585 16.41 -20.09 0.42
N ALA A 586 15.43 -20.18 1.32
CA ALA A 586 14.22 -19.37 1.22
C ALA A 586 14.43 -17.87 1.48
N THR A 587 15.35 -17.51 2.38
CA THR A 587 15.71 -16.13 2.73
C THR A 587 17.22 -15.96 2.74
N TYR A 588 17.68 -14.72 2.60
CA TYR A 588 19.09 -14.35 2.73
C TYR A 588 19.26 -13.19 3.71
N ALA A 589 20.41 -13.11 4.37
CA ALA A 589 20.86 -11.96 5.15
C ALA A 589 21.65 -10.97 4.27
N PRO A 590 21.96 -9.75 4.74
CA PRO A 590 22.64 -8.72 3.93
C PRO A 590 24.00 -9.12 3.33
N ASP A 591 24.65 -10.14 3.89
CA ASP A 591 25.90 -10.73 3.43
C ASP A 591 25.71 -11.94 2.51
N TRP A 592 24.47 -12.20 2.07
CA TRP A 592 24.06 -13.39 1.30
C TRP A 592 24.17 -14.72 2.05
N SER A 593 24.34 -14.71 3.38
CA SER A 593 24.26 -15.92 4.18
C SER A 593 22.81 -16.36 4.44
N SER A 594 22.60 -17.66 4.69
CA SER A 594 21.30 -18.19 5.08
C SER A 594 21.41 -19.53 5.80
N ASN A 595 20.60 -19.68 6.85
CA ASN A 595 20.49 -20.91 7.64
C ASN A 595 19.15 -21.64 7.44
N ASP A 596 18.35 -21.23 6.46
CA ASP A 596 17.01 -21.81 6.28
C ASP A 596 17.05 -23.26 5.84
N ALA A 597 16.45 -24.16 6.60
CA ALA A 597 16.33 -25.57 6.24
C ALA A 597 15.17 -25.87 5.25
N TRP A 598 14.79 -24.89 4.42
CA TRP A 598 13.69 -25.01 3.44
C TRP A 598 13.89 -24.05 2.26
N SER A 599 13.16 -24.28 1.18
CA SER A 599 13.19 -23.46 -0.03
C SER A 599 11.84 -22.80 -0.34
N CYS A 600 11.88 -21.55 -0.82
CA CYS A 600 10.74 -20.90 -1.45
C CYS A 600 10.75 -21.23 -2.94
N VAL A 601 9.86 -22.13 -3.37
CA VAL A 601 9.81 -22.66 -4.74
C VAL A 601 9.43 -21.57 -5.74
N THR A 602 8.56 -20.64 -5.32
CA THR A 602 8.25 -19.45 -6.14
C THR A 602 9.50 -18.59 -6.40
N GLY A 603 10.31 -18.33 -5.36
CA GLY A 603 11.53 -17.55 -5.51
C GLY A 603 12.54 -18.23 -6.43
N ASN A 604 12.66 -19.56 -6.35
CA ASN A 604 13.49 -20.34 -7.27
C ASN A 604 13.05 -20.14 -8.73
N ALA A 605 11.75 -20.17 -9.02
CA ALA A 605 11.23 -19.99 -10.36
C ALA A 605 11.52 -18.59 -10.93
N GLN A 606 11.34 -17.55 -10.12
CA GLN A 606 11.65 -16.17 -10.51
C GLN A 606 13.15 -15.96 -10.74
N ILE A 607 13.99 -16.49 -9.85
CA ILE A 607 15.44 -16.36 -9.97
C ILE A 607 15.94 -17.17 -11.17
N ALA A 608 15.39 -18.37 -11.43
CA ALA A 608 15.70 -19.14 -12.62
C ALA A 608 15.38 -18.36 -13.91
N PHE A 609 14.19 -17.75 -13.99
CA PHE A 609 13.83 -16.85 -15.10
C PHE A 609 14.81 -15.68 -15.22
N PHE A 610 15.07 -14.96 -14.13
CA PHE A 610 16.01 -13.83 -14.10
C PHE A 610 17.42 -14.21 -14.58
N LEU A 611 17.99 -15.30 -14.06
CA LEU A 611 19.33 -15.75 -14.43
C LEU A 611 19.43 -15.98 -15.94
N ARG A 612 18.43 -16.66 -16.53
CA ARG A 612 18.40 -16.91 -17.96
C ARG A 612 18.31 -15.64 -18.79
N ARG A 613 17.52 -14.67 -18.34
CA ARG A 613 17.42 -13.34 -18.96
C ARG A 613 18.70 -12.52 -18.84
N LEU A 614 19.48 -12.73 -17.78
CA LEU A 614 20.73 -12.02 -17.49
C LEU A 614 21.94 -12.62 -18.23
N MET A 615 22.02 -13.94 -18.34
CA MET A 615 23.18 -14.67 -18.88
C MET A 615 23.69 -14.17 -20.24
N PRO A 616 22.85 -13.84 -21.24
CA PRO A 616 23.30 -13.30 -22.51
C PRO A 616 24.00 -11.94 -22.40
N LEU A 617 23.82 -11.23 -21.29
CA LEU A 617 24.37 -9.89 -21.07
C LEU A 617 25.69 -9.91 -20.29
N VAL A 618 25.97 -10.96 -19.52
CA VAL A 618 27.12 -11.03 -18.60
C VAL A 618 28.07 -12.20 -18.86
N HIS A 619 27.64 -13.21 -19.64
CA HIS A 619 28.44 -14.37 -20.04
C HIS A 619 29.14 -15.12 -18.89
N ASP A 620 28.51 -15.22 -17.72
CA ASP A 620 29.04 -15.95 -16.57
C ASP A 620 28.61 -17.44 -16.60
N PRO A 621 29.54 -18.40 -16.76
CA PRO A 621 29.20 -19.82 -16.85
C PRO A 621 28.61 -20.38 -15.55
N LEU A 622 28.95 -19.81 -14.39
CA LEU A 622 28.39 -20.26 -13.11
C LEU A 622 26.90 -19.93 -13.01
N LEU A 623 26.48 -18.79 -13.56
CA LEU A 623 25.05 -18.44 -13.61
C LEU A 623 24.28 -19.32 -14.57
N THR A 624 24.92 -19.75 -15.66
CA THR A 624 24.37 -20.71 -16.62
C THR A 624 24.11 -22.05 -15.95
N GLU A 625 25.13 -22.59 -15.28
CA GLU A 625 25.01 -23.83 -14.51
C GLU A 625 23.93 -23.72 -13.43
N ALA A 626 23.91 -22.63 -12.67
CA ALA A 626 22.92 -22.42 -11.62
C ALA A 626 21.49 -22.37 -12.17
N ALA A 627 21.26 -21.68 -13.29
CA ALA A 627 19.95 -21.59 -13.93
C ALA A 627 19.45 -22.98 -14.38
N ASP A 628 20.31 -23.78 -15.01
CA ASP A 628 19.95 -25.12 -15.46
C ASP A 628 19.65 -26.09 -14.30
N LEU A 629 20.46 -26.03 -13.25
CA LEU A 629 20.24 -26.81 -12.02
C LEU A 629 18.93 -26.41 -11.32
N LEU A 630 18.64 -25.11 -11.22
CA LEU A 630 17.39 -24.62 -10.61
C LEU A 630 16.17 -25.04 -11.41
N ILE A 631 16.21 -25.02 -12.75
CA ILE A 631 15.11 -25.51 -13.58
C ILE A 631 14.92 -27.01 -13.39
N SER A 632 16.00 -27.80 -13.32
CA SER A 632 15.93 -29.23 -13.00
C SER A 632 15.29 -29.47 -11.63
N ASP A 633 15.64 -28.68 -10.62
CA ASP A 633 15.01 -28.76 -9.30
C ASP A 633 13.52 -28.41 -9.34
N LEU A 634 13.16 -27.34 -10.04
CA LEU A 634 11.76 -26.93 -10.18
C LEU A 634 10.92 -28.02 -10.86
N LYS A 635 11.44 -28.64 -11.93
CA LYS A 635 10.83 -29.80 -12.59
C LYS A 635 10.58 -30.96 -11.63
N ARG A 636 11.54 -31.23 -10.74
CA ARG A 636 11.40 -32.25 -9.68
C ARG A 636 10.36 -31.88 -8.63
N THR A 637 10.19 -30.60 -8.32
CA THR A 637 9.14 -30.10 -7.41
C THR A 637 7.75 -29.96 -8.05
N GLN A 638 7.62 -30.08 -9.38
CA GLN A 638 6.32 -30.03 -10.03
C GLN A 638 5.54 -31.33 -9.76
N PHE A 639 4.26 -31.24 -9.44
CA PHE A 639 3.40 -32.41 -9.33
C PHE A 639 3.24 -33.09 -10.70
N PRO A 640 3.40 -34.42 -10.78
CA PRO A 640 3.31 -35.14 -12.06
C PRO A 640 1.88 -35.14 -12.61
N THR A 641 1.74 -35.34 -13.92
CA THR A 641 0.43 -35.52 -14.57
C THR A 641 -0.30 -36.78 -14.10
N SER A 642 0.41 -37.74 -13.50
CA SER A 642 -0.15 -38.93 -12.87
C SER A 642 -0.64 -38.71 -11.43
N ALA A 643 -0.53 -37.49 -10.88
CA ALA A 643 -1.03 -37.21 -9.54
C ALA A 643 -2.54 -37.55 -9.44
N PRO A 644 -2.98 -38.23 -8.36
CA PRO A 644 -4.33 -38.78 -8.27
C PRO A 644 -5.42 -37.69 -8.23
N ASN A 645 -5.09 -36.52 -7.67
CA ASN A 645 -5.95 -35.35 -7.70
C ASN A 645 -5.57 -34.45 -8.88
N VAL A 646 -6.51 -34.24 -9.80
CA VAL A 646 -6.34 -33.41 -11.00
C VAL A 646 -5.95 -31.96 -10.68
N ASN A 647 -6.36 -31.43 -9.52
CA ASN A 647 -6.01 -30.08 -9.08
C ASN A 647 -4.53 -29.95 -8.66
N LEU A 648 -3.82 -31.06 -8.50
CA LEU A 648 -2.39 -31.05 -8.23
C LEU A 648 -1.56 -31.12 -9.50
N GLN A 649 -2.01 -31.87 -10.51
CA GLN A 649 -1.25 -32.19 -11.72
C GLN A 649 -0.64 -30.93 -12.36
N GLY A 650 0.67 -30.86 -12.53
CA GLY A 650 1.36 -29.71 -13.12
C GLY A 650 1.56 -28.50 -12.21
N GLY A 651 0.99 -28.50 -11.01
CA GLY A 651 1.20 -27.46 -10.01
C GLY A 651 2.59 -27.53 -9.37
N LEU A 652 3.00 -26.44 -8.71
CA LEU A 652 4.22 -26.34 -7.92
C LEU A 652 3.85 -25.96 -6.47
N PRO A 653 4.38 -26.68 -5.46
CA PRO A 653 4.12 -26.30 -4.08
C PRO A 653 4.72 -24.92 -3.78
N GLY A 654 4.18 -24.24 -2.77
CA GLY A 654 4.75 -22.98 -2.30
C GLY A 654 6.20 -23.09 -1.84
N ALA A 655 6.52 -24.20 -1.18
CA ALA A 655 7.80 -24.44 -0.55
C ALA A 655 8.22 -25.92 -0.59
N ASP A 656 9.51 -26.19 -0.37
CA ASP A 656 10.05 -27.53 -0.14
C ASP A 656 10.81 -27.54 1.20
N PRO A 657 10.40 -28.35 2.19
CA PRO A 657 9.21 -29.20 2.18
C PRO A 657 7.89 -28.39 2.23
N MET A 658 6.77 -28.99 1.86
CA MET A 658 5.50 -28.29 1.61
C MET A 658 4.88 -27.63 2.84
N GLU A 659 5.22 -28.09 4.05
CA GLU A 659 4.78 -27.49 5.31
C GLU A 659 5.50 -26.20 5.68
N ALA A 660 6.58 -25.85 4.97
CA ALA A 660 7.39 -24.68 5.29
C ALA A 660 6.58 -23.36 5.18
N PRO A 661 7.07 -22.25 5.76
CA PRO A 661 6.25 -21.06 6.00
C PRO A 661 5.64 -20.39 4.76
N TYR A 662 6.25 -20.53 3.58
CA TYR A 662 5.75 -19.90 2.36
C TYR A 662 4.64 -20.74 1.72
N VAL A 663 3.38 -20.28 1.82
CA VAL A 663 2.21 -20.95 1.21
C VAL A 663 2.16 -22.44 1.59
N SER A 664 2.20 -22.67 2.91
CA SER A 664 2.21 -24.01 3.51
C SER A 664 1.03 -24.84 3.01
N PHE A 665 1.31 -26.04 2.48
CA PHE A 665 0.32 -26.93 1.85
C PHE A 665 -0.56 -26.26 0.76
N GLY A 666 -0.04 -25.25 0.08
CA GLY A 666 -0.70 -24.61 -1.05
C GLY A 666 0.10 -24.74 -2.35
N ILE A 667 -0.64 -24.68 -3.46
CA ILE A 667 -0.07 -24.53 -4.80
C ILE A 667 -0.42 -23.12 -5.30
N PRO A 668 0.49 -22.14 -5.16
CA PRO A 668 0.23 -20.78 -5.60
C PRO A 668 0.30 -20.65 -7.12
N ASN A 669 -0.67 -19.96 -7.73
CA ASN A 669 -0.70 -19.78 -9.18
C ASN A 669 0.50 -19.02 -9.72
N TRP A 670 1.06 -18.11 -8.93
CA TRP A 670 2.23 -17.33 -9.31
C TRP A 670 3.52 -18.16 -9.32
N GLY A 671 3.66 -19.14 -8.44
CA GLY A 671 4.80 -20.08 -8.46
C GLY A 671 4.81 -20.89 -9.76
N VAL A 672 3.63 -21.38 -10.17
CA VAL A 672 3.44 -22.11 -11.43
C VAL A 672 3.69 -21.19 -12.64
N LYS A 673 3.21 -19.94 -12.58
CA LYS A 673 3.45 -18.92 -13.62
C LYS A 673 4.93 -18.67 -13.84
N PHE A 674 5.70 -18.34 -12.79
CA PHE A 674 7.13 -18.04 -12.98
C PHE A 674 7.93 -19.27 -13.44
N PHE A 675 7.49 -20.48 -13.08
CA PHE A 675 8.08 -21.70 -13.61
C PHE A 675 7.79 -21.86 -15.11
N ALA A 676 6.53 -21.62 -15.51
CA ALA A 676 6.16 -21.59 -16.92
C ALA A 676 6.97 -20.55 -17.70
N ASP A 677 7.16 -19.35 -17.15
CA ASP A 677 7.98 -18.30 -17.79
C ASP A 677 9.44 -18.72 -17.95
N ALA A 678 10.04 -19.37 -16.96
CA ALA A 678 11.41 -19.89 -17.07
C ALA A 678 11.55 -20.96 -18.17
N LEU A 679 10.52 -21.79 -18.39
CA LEU A 679 10.50 -22.77 -19.47
C LEU A 679 10.17 -22.14 -20.83
N LEU A 680 9.27 -21.16 -20.87
CA LEU A 680 8.98 -20.36 -22.07
C LEU A 680 10.25 -19.66 -22.56
N GLU A 681 11.06 -19.12 -21.64
CA GLU A 681 12.35 -18.52 -21.97
C GLU A 681 13.30 -19.51 -22.66
N ARG A 682 13.32 -20.79 -22.25
CA ARG A 682 14.13 -21.85 -22.89
C ARG A 682 13.65 -22.24 -24.29
N LEU A 683 12.34 -22.16 -24.51
CA LEU A 683 11.69 -22.71 -25.70
C LEU A 683 11.46 -21.65 -26.78
N LEU A 684 11.36 -20.38 -26.40
CA LEU A 684 11.17 -19.27 -27.32
C LEU A 684 12.52 -18.73 -27.78
N VAL A 685 12.65 -18.54 -29.09
CA VAL A 685 13.93 -18.26 -29.75
C VAL A 685 14.16 -16.77 -30.03
N SER A 686 13.16 -15.91 -29.78
CA SER A 686 13.25 -14.47 -30.04
C SER A 686 12.79 -13.63 -28.84
N ASP A 687 13.45 -12.49 -28.67
CA ASP A 687 13.11 -11.50 -27.64
C ASP A 687 11.69 -10.95 -27.77
N GLU A 688 11.15 -10.92 -28.99
CA GLU A 688 9.79 -10.48 -29.30
C GLU A 688 8.74 -11.52 -28.87
N ALA A 689 9.08 -12.80 -28.88
CA ALA A 689 8.21 -13.84 -28.34
C ALA A 689 8.14 -13.79 -26.80
N LEU A 690 9.19 -13.23 -26.17
CA LEU A 690 9.32 -13.04 -24.73
C LEU A 690 8.76 -11.70 -24.25
N ASP A 691 8.09 -10.93 -25.12
CA ASP A 691 7.52 -9.64 -24.75
C ASP A 691 6.49 -9.81 -23.62
N CYS A 692 6.74 -9.10 -22.51
CA CYS A 692 5.91 -9.01 -21.32
C CYS A 692 5.80 -10.29 -20.46
N ILE A 693 6.55 -11.37 -20.73
CA ILE A 693 6.67 -12.47 -19.75
C ILE A 693 7.72 -12.10 -18.68
N GLY A 694 7.55 -12.58 -17.45
CA GLY A 694 8.44 -12.23 -16.33
C GLY A 694 7.77 -11.72 -15.08
#